data_AF-A0AAD8JJ06-F1
#
_entry.id   AF-A0AAD8JJ06-F1
#
_cell.length_a   1.000
_cell.length_b   1.000
_cell.length_c   1.000
_cell.angle_alpha   90.00
_cell.angle_beta   90.00
_cell.angle_gamma   90.00
#
_symmetry.space_group_name_H-M   'P 1'
#
loop_
_entity.id
_entity.type
_entity.pdbx_description
1 polymer ?
#
loop_
_entity_poly.entity_id
_entity_poly.type
_entity_poly.pdbx_seq_one_letter_code
_entity_poly.pdbx_strand_id
1 'polypeptide(L)'
;MYLASKKTSLYLLVLLLFVLSFEARLDEATNVITIGQTLSGSETISSENGTFELGFFTPGKSQNYYIGIWYKSFASKTVVWVANRNHPVLNPYNSELKLLQNGNLVLLNESRIQIWSSNSTAETDNSNLAILFDNGNFVTRDIQDSSNVIWQSFDYPTDTWLPGGGKVGYNKIKKEKIYLTPWKNAEDPAPGLFSLELEPNGTSHNLMYNRTIQYWSTGEWTGKKFILAPEIERNPYISNLRYISNVNESKFTYDTDNSKTLTRFMIDKTGQYRQFAWRENFLERRWIGNWMRPEQCEVPNVCGAFGTCNLLKAPSCNCFPGYEPRVSKNWELGDFTDGCIRKPHVKCGVGGEEDTFLSMKAMRFSFQDTGNSLSLNVENDKECKSACLRKCSCTAYVFDGDKCVVWIGEVYNLQQLVSDDNRGRVFCVRITKSVKASKIGIWIVVGAVVGIFTLLGMVIVATLQLRKRYVGKDNRAAGDLILFKYKDIRTSTKDFSEKLGEGGFGSVFKGTLPNSRAIAVKRLKNLKQGEKQFRAELLFEIVSGRRNMELLDDDDYFPALVAEKLSKGEEAVMQFLDKKLQGEADPSEVLRACRVACWCIQDDEKNRPSMGLVIQFLEGIAEVEVPPFPRFLRGFTKDTKDHSIVYQQYTSETTLSNS
;
A
#
# COMPACT_ATOMS: atom_id res chain seq x y z
N MET A 1 -61.23 -1.31 23.62
CA MET A 1 -60.24 -0.44 22.96
C MET A 1 -59.39 0.42 23.91
N TYR A 2 -59.65 0.45 25.23
CA TYR A 2 -58.98 1.37 26.18
C TYR A 2 -57.70 0.81 26.85
N LEU A 3 -57.45 -0.50 26.76
CA LEU A 3 -56.30 -1.16 27.41
C LEU A 3 -55.06 -1.31 26.51
N ALA A 4 -55.21 -1.18 25.19
CA ALA A 4 -54.09 -1.26 24.24
C ALA A 4 -53.28 0.05 24.16
N SER A 5 -53.90 1.20 24.44
CA SER A 5 -53.28 2.54 24.35
C SER A 5 -52.30 2.85 25.49
N LYS A 6 -52.50 2.26 26.69
CA LYS A 6 -51.58 2.49 27.83
C LYS A 6 -50.26 1.71 27.70
N LYS A 7 -50.26 0.54 27.05
CA LYS A 7 -49.03 -0.25 26.84
C LYS A 7 -48.10 0.42 25.83
N THR A 8 -48.63 0.94 24.72
CA THR A 8 -47.84 1.67 23.72
C THR A 8 -47.24 2.97 24.29
N SER A 9 -47.97 3.69 25.15
CA SER A 9 -47.44 4.89 25.83
C SER A 9 -46.29 4.57 26.80
N LEU A 10 -46.37 3.44 27.52
CA LEU A 10 -45.29 3.01 28.42
C LEU A 10 -44.03 2.57 27.66
N TYR A 11 -44.17 1.85 26.54
CA TYR A 11 -43.04 1.49 25.68
C TYR A 11 -42.38 2.72 25.06
N LEU A 12 -43.16 3.73 24.65
CA LEU A 12 -42.62 4.98 24.11
C LEU A 12 -41.85 5.77 25.18
N LEU A 13 -42.34 5.80 26.41
CA LEU A 13 -41.68 6.45 27.54
C LEU A 13 -40.37 5.73 27.92
N VAL A 14 -40.37 4.40 27.92
CA VAL A 14 -39.16 3.59 28.17
C VAL A 14 -38.16 3.77 27.03
N LEU A 15 -38.60 3.85 25.77
CA LEU A 15 -37.71 4.15 24.64
C LEU A 15 -37.13 5.56 24.75
N LEU A 16 -37.93 6.55 25.15
CA LEU A 16 -37.46 7.93 25.36
C LEU A 16 -36.45 8.00 26.51
N LEU A 17 -36.69 7.28 27.61
CA LEU A 17 -35.75 7.16 28.72
C LEU A 17 -34.47 6.42 28.32
N PHE A 18 -34.56 5.44 27.41
CA PHE A 18 -33.39 4.73 26.86
C PHE A 18 -32.56 5.64 25.93
N VAL A 19 -33.22 6.49 25.14
CA VAL A 19 -32.59 7.51 24.28
C VAL A 19 -32.00 8.65 25.11
N LEU A 20 -32.66 9.06 26.21
CA LEU A 20 -32.16 10.06 27.15
C LEU A 20 -31.04 9.52 28.06
N SER A 21 -30.97 8.20 28.29
CA SER A 21 -29.80 7.56 28.93
C SER A 21 -28.61 7.40 28.00
N PHE A 22 -28.83 7.57 26.69
CA PHE A 22 -27.78 7.84 25.72
C PHE A 22 -27.59 9.36 25.62
N GLU A 23 -27.14 9.98 26.71
CA GLU A 23 -26.27 11.13 26.55
C GLU A 23 -25.02 10.62 25.84
N ALA A 24 -25.00 10.74 24.51
CA ALA A 24 -23.73 10.81 23.82
C ALA A 24 -23.00 12.00 24.42
N ARG A 25 -22.14 11.75 25.42
CA ARG A 25 -21.11 12.70 25.81
C ARG A 25 -20.31 12.98 24.55
N LEU A 26 -20.61 14.10 23.90
CA LEU A 26 -19.64 14.78 23.07
C LEU A 26 -18.53 15.16 24.05
N ASP A 27 -17.59 14.24 24.24
CA ASP A 27 -16.36 14.53 24.96
C ASP A 27 -15.63 15.53 24.09
N GLU A 28 -15.78 16.81 24.41
CA GLU A 28 -15.05 17.87 23.74
C GLU A 28 -13.58 17.60 23.99
N ALA A 29 -12.90 17.07 22.97
CA ALA A 29 -11.51 16.66 23.09
C ALA A 29 -10.69 17.87 23.56
N THR A 30 -10.23 17.82 24.82
CA THR A 30 -9.48 18.91 25.41
C THR A 30 -8.14 19.05 24.69
N ASN A 31 -7.57 20.25 24.69
CA ASN A 31 -6.21 20.50 24.21
C ASN A 31 -5.18 20.53 25.36
N VAL A 32 -5.62 20.30 26.60
CA VAL A 32 -4.82 20.47 27.82
C VAL A 32 -4.81 19.20 28.68
N ILE A 33 -3.65 18.90 29.26
CA ILE A 33 -3.47 17.95 30.37
C ILE A 33 -3.07 18.76 31.61
N THR A 34 -3.88 18.68 32.65
CA THR A 34 -3.61 19.32 33.96
C THR A 34 -3.02 18.33 34.96
N ILE A 35 -2.46 18.83 36.06
CA ILE A 35 -1.93 17.98 37.14
C ILE A 35 -3.05 17.09 37.70
N GLY A 36 -2.77 15.79 37.82
CA GLY A 36 -3.75 14.78 38.28
C GLY A 36 -4.58 14.15 37.16
N GLN A 37 -4.58 14.73 35.95
CA GLN A 37 -5.11 14.05 34.77
C GLN A 37 -4.07 13.12 34.16
N THR A 38 -4.57 12.01 33.63
CA THR A 38 -3.78 10.98 32.94
C THR A 38 -4.38 10.76 31.56
N LEU A 39 -3.52 10.46 30.59
CA LEU A 39 -3.94 9.93 29.29
C LEU A 39 -3.64 8.43 29.26
N SER A 40 -4.66 7.62 28.99
CA SER A 40 -4.60 6.15 29.00
C SER A 40 -5.48 5.54 27.89
N GLY A 41 -5.20 4.30 27.50
CA GLY A 41 -6.05 3.55 26.58
C GLY A 41 -6.27 4.25 25.23
N SER A 42 -7.54 4.58 24.95
CA SER A 42 -7.98 5.26 23.73
C SER A 42 -8.16 6.78 23.89
N GLU A 43 -7.85 7.34 25.06
CA GLU A 43 -7.98 8.77 25.32
C GLU A 43 -7.00 9.57 24.46
N THR A 44 -7.45 10.70 23.93
CA THR A 44 -6.65 11.63 23.15
C THR A 44 -6.92 13.08 23.56
N ILE A 45 -5.96 13.96 23.29
CA ILE A 45 -6.16 15.41 23.29
C ILE A 45 -6.02 15.93 21.86
N SER A 46 -6.78 16.95 21.49
CA SER A 46 -6.73 17.56 20.15
C SER A 46 -6.24 18.99 20.23
N SER A 47 -5.57 19.50 19.20
CA SER A 47 -5.32 20.93 19.09
C SER A 47 -6.65 21.69 18.96
N GLU A 48 -6.66 22.98 19.29
CA GLU A 48 -7.87 23.80 19.38
C GLU A 48 -8.64 23.84 18.04
N ASN A 49 -7.93 23.93 16.92
CA ASN A 49 -8.52 23.88 15.58
C ASN A 49 -8.75 22.45 15.04
N GLY A 50 -8.41 21.42 15.82
CA GLY A 50 -8.54 20.01 15.43
C GLY A 50 -7.56 19.52 14.36
N THR A 51 -6.47 20.24 14.06
CA THR A 51 -5.45 19.81 13.07
C THR A 51 -4.62 18.64 13.58
N PHE A 52 -4.19 18.72 14.84
CA PHE A 52 -3.33 17.72 15.48
C PHE A 52 -4.05 16.98 16.60
N GLU A 53 -3.64 15.75 16.83
CA GLU A 53 -4.13 14.91 17.93
C GLU A 53 -2.95 14.19 18.57
N LEU A 54 -2.97 14.08 19.91
CA LEU A 54 -1.98 13.39 20.71
C LEU A 54 -2.63 12.25 21.48
N GLY A 55 -1.97 11.09 21.49
CA GLY A 55 -2.35 9.95 22.33
C GLY A 55 -1.57 8.69 22.02
N PHE A 56 -2.09 7.54 22.49
CA PHE A 56 -1.51 6.24 22.18
C PHE A 56 -1.79 5.82 20.73
N PHE A 57 -0.79 5.21 20.09
CA PHE A 57 -0.93 4.60 18.77
C PHE A 57 -0.03 3.37 18.63
N THR A 58 -0.39 2.50 17.68
CA THR A 58 0.46 1.41 17.20
C THR A 58 0.76 1.61 15.70
N PRO A 59 2.04 1.51 15.28
CA PRO A 59 2.42 1.61 13.88
C PRO A 59 2.22 0.27 13.13
N GLY A 60 1.52 0.32 12.00
CA GLY A 60 1.30 -0.84 11.13
C GLY A 60 0.61 -2.00 11.87
N LYS A 61 1.23 -3.19 11.86
CA LYS A 61 0.75 -4.39 12.58
C LYS A 61 1.52 -4.67 13.86
N SER A 62 2.25 -3.69 14.38
CA SER A 62 3.02 -3.82 15.61
C SER A 62 2.12 -4.08 16.82
N GLN A 63 2.65 -4.83 17.79
CA GLN A 63 2.02 -5.01 19.12
C GLN A 63 2.57 -3.99 20.13
N ASN A 64 3.45 -3.09 19.69
CA ASN A 64 4.04 -2.05 20.51
C ASN A 64 3.23 -0.76 20.40
N TYR A 65 3.06 -0.10 21.53
CA TYR A 65 2.35 1.16 21.64
C TYR A 65 3.29 2.31 22.01
N TYR A 66 2.96 3.49 21.48
CA TYR A 66 3.72 4.70 21.65
C TYR A 66 2.79 5.89 21.87
N ILE A 67 3.26 6.90 22.59
CA ILE A 67 2.66 8.23 22.59
C ILE A 67 3.19 8.98 21.39
N GLY A 68 2.29 9.55 20.58
CA GLY A 68 2.65 10.36 19.44
C GLY A 68 1.67 11.48 19.15
N ILE A 69 2.09 12.37 18.25
CA ILE A 69 1.26 13.42 17.68
C ILE A 69 1.06 13.08 16.20
N TRP A 70 -0.17 13.17 15.71
CA TRP A 70 -0.49 12.97 14.29
C TRP A 70 -1.48 14.02 13.79
N TYR A 71 -1.60 14.14 12.47
CA TYR A 71 -2.68 14.91 11.86
C TYR A 71 -4.02 14.18 12.01
N LYS A 72 -5.01 14.85 12.59
CA LYS A 72 -6.32 14.26 12.92
C LYS A 72 -7.17 13.94 11.67
N SER A 73 -7.08 14.76 10.63
CA SER A 73 -7.96 14.71 9.46
C SER A 73 -7.72 13.51 8.51
N PHE A 74 -6.75 12.64 8.79
CA PHE A 74 -6.39 11.53 7.91
C PHE A 74 -6.85 10.18 8.46
N ALA A 75 -7.45 9.35 7.60
CA ALA A 75 -7.87 7.99 7.96
C ALA A 75 -6.69 7.11 8.40
N SER A 76 -5.52 7.28 7.78
CA SER A 76 -4.26 6.72 8.27
C SER A 76 -3.52 7.78 9.08
N LYS A 77 -3.19 7.45 10.34
CA LYS A 77 -2.46 8.34 11.25
C LYS A 77 -1.11 8.71 10.63
N THR A 78 -0.97 9.97 10.19
CA THR A 78 0.31 10.53 9.78
C THR A 78 0.98 11.09 11.03
N VAL A 79 1.79 10.26 11.68
CA VAL A 79 2.51 10.60 12.91
C VAL A 79 3.67 11.55 12.58
N VAL A 80 3.82 12.62 13.35
CA VAL A 80 4.82 13.68 13.17
C VAL A 80 5.77 13.82 14.36
N TRP A 81 5.41 13.20 15.49
CA TRP A 81 6.22 13.19 16.70
C TRP A 81 5.91 11.95 17.54
N VAL A 82 6.91 11.38 18.22
CA VAL A 82 6.80 10.18 19.06
C VAL A 82 7.66 10.37 20.32
N ALA A 83 7.06 10.24 21.51
CA ALA A 83 7.75 10.43 22.78
C ALA A 83 8.71 9.26 23.08
N ASN A 84 8.15 8.07 23.25
CA ASN A 84 8.84 6.88 23.77
C ASN A 84 9.36 5.97 22.64
N ARG A 85 9.92 6.56 21.57
CA ARG A 85 10.31 5.84 20.35
C ARG A 85 11.29 4.68 20.56
N ASN A 86 12.13 4.73 21.60
CA ASN A 86 13.09 3.66 21.95
C ASN A 86 12.50 2.60 22.89
N HIS A 87 11.44 2.93 23.61
CA HIS A 87 10.91 2.15 24.72
C HIS A 87 9.39 2.06 24.60
N PRO A 88 8.87 1.12 23.79
CA PRO A 88 7.44 0.92 23.66
C PRO A 88 6.79 0.44 24.96
N VAL A 89 5.47 0.63 25.06
CA VAL A 89 4.60 -0.08 26.01
C VAL A 89 3.85 -1.20 25.28
N LEU A 90 3.38 -2.19 26.03
CA LEU A 90 2.67 -3.37 25.52
C LEU A 90 1.15 -3.22 25.62
N ASN A 91 0.66 -2.44 26.59
CA ASN A 91 -0.77 -2.21 26.79
C ASN A 91 -1.05 -0.74 27.10
N PRO A 92 -1.75 -0.01 26.21
CA PRO A 92 -2.07 1.40 26.43
C PRO A 92 -3.08 1.61 27.56
N TYR A 93 -3.96 0.66 27.86
CA TYR A 93 -4.98 0.78 28.91
C TYR A 93 -4.41 0.68 30.33
N ASN A 94 -3.23 0.07 30.48
CA ASN A 94 -2.52 -0.03 31.75
C ASN A 94 -1.31 0.91 31.81
N SER A 95 -1.09 1.70 30.76
CA SER A 95 -0.01 2.69 30.67
C SER A 95 -0.61 4.09 30.80
N GLU A 96 0.14 5.02 31.38
CA GLU A 96 -0.36 6.36 31.67
C GLU A 96 0.69 7.42 31.33
N LEU A 97 0.30 8.37 30.48
CA LEU A 97 1.01 9.65 30.33
C LEU A 97 0.41 10.65 31.31
N LYS A 98 1.23 11.29 32.13
CA LYS A 98 0.75 12.29 33.09
C LYS A 98 1.74 13.42 33.33
N LEU A 99 1.19 14.57 33.72
CA LEU A 99 1.95 15.72 34.17
C LEU A 99 2.15 15.66 35.69
N LEU A 100 3.41 15.72 36.12
CA LEU A 100 3.77 15.80 37.53
C LEU A 100 3.74 17.25 38.02
N GLN A 101 3.65 17.43 39.34
CA GLN A 101 3.56 18.75 39.97
C GLN A 101 4.76 19.65 39.66
N ASN A 102 5.95 19.06 39.54
CA ASN A 102 7.19 19.76 39.14
C ASN A 102 7.28 20.11 37.65
N GLY A 103 6.19 19.95 36.88
CA GLY A 103 6.15 20.28 35.45
C GLY A 103 6.80 19.23 34.55
N ASN A 104 7.22 18.09 35.09
CA ASN A 104 7.79 17.00 34.30
C ASN A 104 6.68 16.11 33.73
N LEU A 105 6.73 15.82 32.44
CA LEU A 105 5.81 14.91 31.78
C LEU A 105 6.41 13.51 31.82
N VAL A 106 5.65 12.52 32.30
CA VAL A 106 6.15 11.14 32.47
C VAL A 106 5.20 10.13 31.84
N LEU A 107 5.78 9.09 31.24
CA LEU A 107 5.06 7.92 30.74
C LEU A 107 5.40 6.71 31.61
N LEU A 108 4.38 6.15 32.23
CA LEU A 108 4.45 4.94 33.02
C LEU A 108 3.96 3.74 32.21
N ASN A 109 4.66 2.61 32.30
CA ASN A 109 4.23 1.36 31.72
C ASN A 109 3.21 0.62 32.61
N GLU A 110 2.87 -0.61 32.24
CA GLU A 110 1.88 -1.47 32.90
C GLU A 110 2.24 -1.79 34.36
N SER A 111 3.54 -1.83 34.66
CA SER A 111 4.09 -2.06 35.99
C SER A 111 4.34 -0.77 36.77
N ARG A 112 3.85 0.38 36.28
CA ARG A 112 4.06 1.72 36.85
C ARG A 112 5.53 2.17 36.87
N ILE A 113 6.37 1.57 36.03
CA ILE A 113 7.76 1.97 35.85
C ILE A 113 7.79 3.10 34.83
N GLN A 114 8.52 4.17 35.16
CA GLN A 114 8.76 5.28 34.24
C GLN A 114 9.68 4.83 33.10
N ILE A 115 9.15 4.83 31.88
CA ILE A 115 9.89 4.44 30.66
C ILE A 115 10.31 5.64 29.82
N TRP A 116 9.68 6.80 30.02
CA TRP A 116 10.00 8.05 29.35
C TRP A 116 9.64 9.25 30.23
N SER A 117 10.42 10.32 30.10
CA SER A 117 10.16 11.60 30.76
C SER A 117 10.68 12.76 29.93
N SER A 118 10.08 13.95 30.08
CA SER A 118 10.59 15.17 29.45
C SER A 118 11.92 15.68 30.04
N ASN A 119 12.33 15.13 31.18
CA ASN A 119 13.56 15.47 31.90
C ASN A 119 13.68 16.98 32.17
N SER A 120 12.56 17.62 32.50
CA SER A 120 12.57 19.01 32.91
C SER A 120 13.32 19.18 34.22
N THR A 121 14.25 20.14 34.26
CA THR A 121 15.03 20.54 35.44
C THR A 121 14.40 21.71 36.19
N ALA A 122 13.18 22.10 35.85
CA ALA A 122 12.53 23.26 36.45
C ALA A 122 12.08 22.94 37.88
N GLU A 123 12.77 23.51 38.87
CA GLU A 123 12.30 23.58 40.26
C GLU A 123 11.13 24.57 40.32
N THR A 124 9.93 24.12 39.94
CA THR A 124 8.72 24.96 40.00
C THR A 124 7.74 24.34 41.00
N ASP A 125 7.38 25.11 42.02
CA ASP A 125 6.23 24.85 42.93
C ASP A 125 4.90 25.31 42.30
N ASN A 126 4.93 25.71 41.03
CA ASN A 126 3.83 26.42 40.37
C ASN A 126 2.80 25.48 39.75
N SER A 127 1.60 26.02 39.54
CA SER A 127 0.52 25.34 38.85
C SER A 127 0.88 25.21 37.36
N ASN A 128 1.22 23.98 36.94
CA ASN A 128 1.68 23.65 35.59
C ASN A 128 0.57 23.00 34.77
N LEU A 129 0.62 23.18 33.45
CA LEU A 129 -0.22 22.44 32.51
C LEU A 129 0.56 22.07 31.24
N ALA A 130 0.04 21.12 30.47
CA ALA A 130 0.57 20.77 29.14
C ALA A 130 -0.49 21.03 28.06
N ILE A 131 -0.15 21.78 27.00
CA ILE A 131 -1.06 22.16 25.91
C ILE A 131 -0.53 21.65 24.57
N LEU A 132 -1.43 21.09 23.74
CA LEU A 132 -1.18 20.84 22.32
C LEU A 132 -1.65 22.04 21.48
N PHE A 133 -0.71 22.74 20.85
CA PHE A 133 -0.99 23.88 19.99
C PHE A 133 -1.33 23.47 18.55
N ASP A 134 -1.97 24.39 17.81
CA ASP A 134 -2.39 24.21 16.41
C ASP A 134 -1.24 24.07 15.40
N ASN A 135 -0.02 24.44 15.77
CA ASN A 135 1.19 24.16 14.98
C ASN A 135 1.76 22.75 15.25
N GLY A 136 1.16 21.99 16.17
CA GLY A 136 1.61 20.66 16.59
C GLY A 136 2.67 20.67 17.69
N ASN A 137 3.02 21.85 18.24
CA ASN A 137 3.92 21.93 19.39
C ASN A 137 3.16 21.50 20.65
N PHE A 138 3.75 20.57 21.40
CA PHE A 138 3.22 20.13 22.68
C PHE A 138 4.10 20.69 23.78
N VAL A 139 3.52 21.55 24.63
CA VAL A 139 4.27 22.45 25.50
C VAL A 139 3.80 22.29 26.93
N THR A 140 4.75 22.16 27.85
CA THR A 140 4.51 22.28 29.28
C THR A 140 4.93 23.68 29.74
N ARG A 141 4.03 24.39 30.43
CA ARG A 141 4.27 25.76 30.87
C ARG A 141 3.52 26.08 32.16
N ASP A 142 3.93 27.17 32.77
CA ASP A 142 3.26 27.75 33.93
C ASP A 142 1.88 28.33 33.56
N ILE A 143 0.87 28.12 34.41
CA ILE A 143 -0.48 28.67 34.24
C ILE A 143 -0.50 30.18 34.45
N GLN A 144 0.24 30.68 35.45
CA GLN A 144 0.29 32.10 35.81
C GLN A 144 1.21 32.88 34.87
N ASP A 145 2.37 32.31 34.53
CA ASP A 145 3.30 32.89 33.57
C ASP A 145 3.33 32.11 32.25
N SER A 146 2.41 32.48 31.37
CA SER A 146 2.27 31.90 30.03
C SER A 146 3.54 31.96 29.16
N SER A 147 4.51 32.82 29.51
CA SER A 147 5.78 32.99 28.80
C SER A 147 6.87 32.03 29.28
N ASN A 148 6.72 31.47 30.48
CA ASN A 148 7.66 30.52 31.07
C ASN A 148 7.41 29.10 30.52
N VAL A 149 8.07 28.78 29.42
CA VAL A 149 8.05 27.45 28.80
C VAL A 149 9.02 26.53 29.52
N ILE A 150 8.48 25.47 30.15
CA ILE A 150 9.24 24.47 30.92
C ILE A 150 9.82 23.41 29.97
N TRP A 151 9.01 22.94 29.02
CA TRP A 151 9.40 21.93 28.03
C TRP A 151 8.54 22.06 26.78
N GLN A 152 9.08 21.69 25.61
CA GLN A 152 8.30 21.64 24.36
C GLN A 152 8.79 20.53 23.41
N SER A 153 7.86 19.93 22.67
CA SER A 153 8.16 18.85 21.72
C SER A 153 9.05 19.30 20.55
N PHE A 154 8.98 20.57 20.16
CA PHE A 154 9.79 21.13 19.07
C PHE A 154 11.29 21.21 19.37
N ASP A 155 11.71 21.10 20.63
CA ASP A 155 13.13 20.95 21.00
C ASP A 155 13.63 19.50 20.81
N TYR A 156 12.72 18.54 20.66
CA TYR A 156 12.99 17.10 20.58
C TYR A 156 12.26 16.48 19.38
N PRO A 157 12.55 16.91 18.14
CA PRO A 157 11.87 16.36 16.97
C PRO A 157 12.22 14.88 16.75
N THR A 158 11.39 14.19 15.96
CA THR A 158 11.61 12.78 15.60
C THR A 158 12.17 12.66 14.19
N ASP A 159 11.35 12.31 13.21
CA ASP A 159 11.72 12.23 11.79
C ASP A 159 11.22 13.43 10.98
N THR A 160 10.32 14.24 11.56
CA THR A 160 9.57 15.29 10.88
C THR A 160 9.89 16.67 11.45
N TRP A 161 10.03 17.64 10.56
CA TRP A 161 10.11 19.07 10.83
C TRP A 161 8.81 19.74 10.37
N LEU A 162 8.07 20.30 11.32
CA LEU A 162 6.79 20.97 11.11
C LEU A 162 6.95 22.49 10.90
N PRO A 163 6.01 23.13 10.18
CA PRO A 163 5.98 24.58 10.02
C PRO A 163 5.52 25.29 11.31
N GLY A 164 5.65 26.62 11.35
CA GLY A 164 5.04 27.44 12.41
C GLY A 164 5.74 27.34 13.77
N GLY A 165 7.07 27.13 13.76
CA GLY A 165 7.91 27.14 14.97
C GLY A 165 8.76 25.89 15.17
N GLY A 166 8.49 24.81 14.42
CA GLY A 166 9.33 23.62 14.43
C GLY A 166 10.73 23.96 13.94
N LYS A 167 11.74 23.24 14.43
CA LYS A 167 13.13 23.60 14.15
C LYS A 167 14.07 22.42 13.95
N VAL A 168 14.99 22.62 13.02
CA VAL A 168 16.27 21.91 12.92
C VAL A 168 17.35 22.94 13.25
N GLY A 169 18.27 22.60 14.14
CA GLY A 169 19.10 23.63 14.76
C GLY A 169 20.24 23.12 15.62
N TYR A 170 20.82 24.05 16.36
CA TYR A 170 21.93 23.84 17.26
C TYR A 170 21.76 24.75 18.49
N ASN A 171 21.68 24.12 19.67
CA ASN A 171 21.68 24.80 20.95
C ASN A 171 23.13 25.14 21.33
N LYS A 172 23.47 26.43 21.34
CA LYS A 172 24.84 26.91 21.59
C LYS A 172 25.21 26.85 23.07
N ILE A 173 24.23 26.91 23.97
CA ILE A 173 24.43 26.81 25.42
C ILE A 173 24.79 25.38 25.81
N LYS A 174 23.93 24.42 25.42
CA LYS A 174 24.12 22.99 25.72
C LYS A 174 25.14 22.32 24.80
N LYS A 175 25.52 22.98 23.69
CA LYS A 175 26.34 22.41 22.61
C LYS A 175 25.71 21.14 22.01
N GLU A 176 24.39 21.17 21.85
CA GLU A 176 23.58 20.05 21.39
C GLU A 176 22.91 20.35 20.05
N LYS A 177 22.89 19.37 19.15
CA LYS A 177 22.18 19.46 17.88
C LYS A 177 20.69 19.15 18.08
N ILE A 178 19.84 19.89 17.39
CA ILE A 178 18.42 19.59 17.20
C ILE A 178 18.28 19.02 15.79
N TYR A 179 18.10 17.71 15.68
CA TYR A 179 18.22 16.97 14.43
C TYR A 179 17.08 15.97 14.24
N LEU A 180 16.85 15.57 12.99
CA LEU A 180 15.85 14.55 12.65
C LEU A 180 16.50 13.19 12.49
N THR A 181 15.79 12.13 12.84
CA THR A 181 16.17 10.73 12.62
C THR A 181 14.95 9.93 12.17
N PRO A 182 15.03 9.18 11.06
CA PRO A 182 13.90 8.47 10.53
C PRO A 182 13.50 7.35 11.47
N TRP A 183 12.29 6.84 11.28
CA TRP A 183 11.91 5.56 11.85
C TRP A 183 12.78 4.45 11.26
N LYS A 184 13.03 3.40 12.03
CA LYS A 184 13.78 2.23 11.57
C LYS A 184 13.05 1.58 10.39
N ASN A 185 11.74 1.38 10.51
CA ASN A 185 10.89 0.88 9.44
C ASN A 185 9.42 1.35 9.62
N ALA A 186 8.49 0.77 8.84
CA ALA A 186 7.08 1.17 8.87
C ALA A 186 6.33 0.77 10.16
N GLU A 187 6.89 -0.15 10.96
CA GLU A 187 6.28 -0.70 12.18
C GLU A 187 7.12 -0.45 13.45
N ASP A 188 8.27 0.22 13.32
CA ASP A 188 9.19 0.50 14.42
C ASP A 188 9.70 1.97 14.35
N PRO A 189 9.22 2.87 15.23
CA PRO A 189 9.58 4.27 15.25
C PRO A 189 10.94 4.56 15.91
N ALA A 190 11.65 3.52 16.38
CA ALA A 190 13.00 3.67 16.90
C ALA A 190 13.91 4.40 15.89
N PRO A 191 14.89 5.19 16.35
CA PRO A 191 15.82 5.89 15.47
C PRO A 191 16.53 4.95 14.49
N GLY A 192 16.39 5.24 13.20
CA GLY A 192 17.19 4.63 12.15
C GLY A 192 18.62 5.15 12.11
N LEU A 193 19.39 4.67 11.13
CA LEU A 193 20.83 4.98 10.99
C LEU A 193 21.14 6.35 10.40
N PHE A 194 20.15 7.02 9.81
CA PHE A 194 20.34 8.33 9.16
C PHE A 194 19.97 9.48 10.08
N SER A 195 20.57 10.64 9.90
CA SER A 195 20.14 11.88 10.56
C SER A 195 20.25 13.09 9.65
N LEU A 196 19.37 14.07 9.87
CA LEU A 196 19.45 15.41 9.28
C LEU A 196 19.85 16.40 10.35
N GLU A 197 21.03 17.00 10.22
CA GLU A 197 21.66 17.84 11.23
C GLU A 197 22.00 19.23 10.67
N LEU A 198 21.87 20.27 11.48
CA LEU A 198 22.43 21.58 11.13
C LEU A 198 23.94 21.59 11.45
N GLU A 199 24.74 22.12 10.53
CA GLU A 199 26.15 22.37 10.77
C GLU A 199 26.36 23.37 11.94
N PRO A 200 27.12 23.02 13.00
CA PRO A 200 27.21 23.84 14.22
C PRO A 200 27.66 25.29 13.99
N ASN A 201 28.58 25.52 13.05
CA ASN A 201 29.14 26.84 12.72
C ASN A 201 28.75 27.30 11.31
N GLY A 202 27.80 26.61 10.69
CA GLY A 202 27.40 26.86 9.31
C GLY A 202 25.91 27.02 9.17
N THR A 203 25.46 27.01 7.93
CA THR A 203 24.05 27.16 7.58
C THR A 203 23.54 26.00 6.74
N SER A 204 24.35 24.95 6.59
CA SER A 204 24.02 23.79 5.78
C SER A 204 23.29 22.74 6.62
N HIS A 205 22.23 22.15 6.06
CA HIS A 205 21.70 20.89 6.59
C HIS A 205 22.48 19.73 5.99
N ASN A 206 23.04 18.90 6.85
CA ASN A 206 23.86 17.76 6.50
C ASN A 206 23.09 16.48 6.79
N LEU A 207 23.08 15.58 5.80
CA LEU A 207 22.60 14.23 5.96
C LEU A 207 23.76 13.31 6.34
N MET A 208 23.60 12.63 7.47
CA MET A 208 24.63 11.81 8.08
C MET A 208 24.19 10.35 8.11
N TYR A 209 25.12 9.45 7.79
CA TYR A 209 24.97 8.01 7.96
C TYR A 209 25.73 7.56 9.21
N ASN A 210 25.03 6.85 10.09
CA ASN A 210 25.51 6.44 11.41
C ASN A 210 26.11 7.61 12.21
N ARG A 211 25.61 8.83 11.98
CA ARG A 211 26.07 10.11 12.58
C ARG A 211 27.55 10.44 12.38
N THR A 212 28.29 9.67 11.58
CA THR A 212 29.74 9.81 11.41
C THR A 212 30.12 10.19 9.98
N ILE A 213 29.38 9.68 8.99
CA ILE A 213 29.68 9.90 7.57
C ILE A 213 28.66 10.86 6.98
N GLN A 214 29.09 12.05 6.60
CA GLN A 214 28.27 12.96 5.80
C GLN A 214 28.20 12.44 4.36
N TYR A 215 26.99 12.16 3.85
CA TYR A 215 26.81 11.68 2.47
C TYR A 215 26.12 12.68 1.55
N TRP A 216 25.44 13.68 2.12
CA TRP A 216 24.83 14.75 1.34
C TRP A 216 24.68 16.01 2.19
N SER A 217 24.61 17.17 1.54
CA SER A 217 24.38 18.46 2.17
C SER A 217 23.54 19.35 1.27
N THR A 218 22.72 20.22 1.87
CA THR A 218 22.05 21.30 1.14
C THR A 218 23.04 22.33 0.58
N GLY A 219 24.27 22.37 1.10
CA GLY A 219 25.19 23.49 0.93
C GLY A 219 24.74 24.72 1.71
N GLU A 220 25.55 25.78 1.65
CA GLU A 220 25.33 27.00 2.43
C GLU A 220 24.04 27.73 2.04
N TRP A 221 23.47 28.43 3.02
CA TRP A 221 22.30 29.27 2.87
C TRP A 221 22.67 30.64 2.31
N THR A 222 22.04 31.04 1.22
CA THR A 222 22.29 32.32 0.55
C THR A 222 21.41 33.46 1.06
N GLY A 223 20.58 33.23 2.07
CA GLY A 223 19.53 34.16 2.53
C GLY A 223 18.13 33.83 2.01
N LYS A 224 18.02 33.10 0.90
CA LYS A 224 16.74 32.69 0.30
C LYS A 224 16.67 31.21 -0.09
N LYS A 225 17.82 30.59 -0.36
CA LYS A 225 17.92 29.19 -0.77
C LYS A 225 19.21 28.57 -0.31
N PHE A 226 19.28 27.25 -0.42
CA PHE A 226 20.53 26.52 -0.27
C PHE A 226 21.18 26.31 -1.64
N ILE A 227 22.51 26.39 -1.72
CA ILE A 227 23.27 26.32 -2.99
C ILE A 227 23.03 25.00 -3.74
N LEU A 228 22.95 23.86 -3.04
CA LEU A 228 22.77 22.53 -3.62
C LEU A 228 21.30 22.04 -3.55
N ALA A 229 20.39 22.87 -3.06
CA ALA A 229 18.95 22.62 -3.07
C ALA A 229 18.15 23.88 -3.45
N PRO A 230 18.38 24.46 -4.65
CA PRO A 230 17.73 25.69 -5.08
C PRO A 230 16.22 25.53 -5.32
N GLU A 231 15.72 24.30 -5.51
CA GLU A 231 14.31 24.01 -5.76
C GLU A 231 13.42 24.36 -4.55
N ILE A 232 13.99 24.41 -3.35
CA ILE A 232 13.28 24.81 -2.12
C ILE A 232 12.75 26.24 -2.24
N GLU A 233 13.46 27.16 -2.90
CA GLU A 233 13.01 28.55 -3.11
C GLU A 233 11.71 28.62 -3.92
N ARG A 234 11.50 27.68 -4.85
CA ARG A 234 10.36 27.65 -5.76
C ARG A 234 9.20 26.80 -5.25
N ASN A 235 9.29 26.30 -4.03
CA ASN A 235 8.29 25.41 -3.47
C ASN A 235 7.03 26.20 -3.08
N PRO A 236 5.88 25.95 -3.74
CA PRO A 236 4.67 26.77 -3.56
C PRO A 236 3.91 26.48 -2.25
N TYR A 237 4.39 25.55 -1.43
CA TYR A 237 3.71 25.14 -0.20
C TYR A 237 4.37 25.68 1.07
N ILE A 238 5.57 26.24 0.94
CA ILE A 238 6.35 26.78 2.06
C ILE A 238 6.50 28.29 1.89
N SER A 239 6.49 29.00 3.00
CA SER A 239 6.77 30.44 3.05
C SER A 239 7.74 30.73 4.19
N ASN A 240 8.36 31.91 4.19
CA ASN A 240 9.22 32.40 5.27
C ASN A 240 10.30 31.43 5.79
N LEU A 241 10.86 30.58 4.91
CA LEU A 241 12.02 29.76 5.27
C LEU A 241 13.19 30.69 5.63
N ARG A 242 13.61 30.66 6.90
CA ARG A 242 14.61 31.58 7.44
C ARG A 242 15.57 30.89 8.39
N TYR A 243 16.81 31.38 8.35
CA TYR A 243 17.85 31.07 9.33
C TYR A 243 17.84 32.12 10.43
N ILE A 244 17.78 31.67 11.69
CA ILE A 244 17.83 32.53 12.87
C ILE A 244 19.01 32.07 13.72
N SER A 245 19.92 33.00 14.04
CA SER A 245 21.07 32.73 14.90
C SER A 245 21.22 33.84 15.93
N ASN A 246 21.15 33.48 17.20
CA ASN A 246 21.37 34.38 18.33
C ASN A 246 22.41 33.78 19.30
N VAL A 247 22.55 34.34 20.51
CA VAL A 247 23.50 33.86 21.52
C VAL A 247 23.17 32.47 22.07
N ASN A 248 21.90 32.06 22.03
CA ASN A 248 21.41 30.82 22.63
C ASN A 248 21.32 29.67 21.62
N GLU A 249 20.84 29.94 20.40
CA GLU A 249 20.60 28.92 19.37
C GLU A 249 20.84 29.44 17.95
N SER A 250 21.12 28.49 17.06
CA SER A 250 21.05 28.64 15.59
C SER A 250 20.01 27.66 15.06
N LYS A 251 19.07 28.11 14.22
CA LYS A 251 18.00 27.25 13.71
C LYS A 251 17.46 27.69 12.37
N PHE A 252 16.88 26.74 11.64
CA PHE A 252 15.95 27.00 10.55
C PHE A 252 14.52 26.83 11.02
N THR A 253 13.63 27.70 10.54
CA THR A 253 12.17 27.59 10.66
C THR A 253 11.53 27.99 9.33
N TYR A 254 10.32 27.50 9.08
CA TYR A 254 9.52 27.88 7.93
C TYR A 254 8.03 27.91 8.31
N ASP A 255 7.24 28.54 7.47
CA ASP A 255 5.80 28.65 7.62
C ASP A 255 5.10 28.00 6.42
N THR A 256 3.78 27.82 6.54
CA THR A 256 2.92 27.37 5.44
C THR A 256 2.50 28.56 4.59
N ASP A 257 2.38 28.38 3.28
CA ASP A 257 1.93 29.44 2.37
C ASP A 257 0.46 29.88 2.62
N ASN A 258 -0.39 28.96 3.09
CA ASN A 258 -1.81 29.21 3.37
C ASN A 258 -2.28 28.30 4.53
N SER A 259 -3.21 28.77 5.36
CA SER A 259 -3.83 28.03 6.47
C SER A 259 -4.49 26.70 6.05
N LYS A 260 -4.92 26.55 4.79
CA LYS A 260 -5.50 25.30 4.26
C LYS A 260 -4.47 24.30 3.70
N THR A 261 -3.18 24.66 3.70
CA THR A 261 -2.10 23.81 3.18
C THR A 261 -1.38 23.13 4.34
N LEU A 262 -1.34 21.80 4.32
CA LEU A 262 -0.48 21.05 5.22
C LEU A 262 0.83 20.73 4.50
N THR A 263 1.96 21.01 5.14
CA THR A 263 3.28 20.73 4.57
C THR A 263 4.24 20.33 5.67
N ARG A 264 5.13 19.39 5.36
CA ARG A 264 6.16 18.93 6.29
C ARG A 264 7.42 18.52 5.57
N PHE A 265 8.55 18.80 6.20
CA PHE A 265 9.82 18.19 5.84
C PHE A 265 10.04 16.96 6.72
N MET A 266 10.65 15.91 6.18
CA MET A 266 11.00 14.73 6.96
C MET A 266 12.24 14.04 6.40
N ILE A 267 12.93 13.28 7.24
CA ILE A 267 13.86 12.25 6.77
C ILE A 267 13.12 10.91 6.71
N ASP A 268 13.11 10.29 5.55
CA ASP A 268 12.50 8.98 5.32
C ASP A 268 13.44 7.85 5.77
N LYS A 269 12.89 6.66 6.05
CA LYS A 269 13.67 5.45 6.41
C LYS A 269 14.71 5.06 5.37
N THR A 270 14.54 5.52 4.13
CA THR A 270 15.51 5.35 3.04
C THR A 270 16.70 6.32 3.11
N GLY A 271 16.77 7.20 4.12
CA GLY A 271 17.82 8.21 4.27
C GLY A 271 17.64 9.43 3.36
N GLN A 272 16.47 9.62 2.78
CA GLN A 272 16.19 10.77 1.92
C GLN A 272 15.52 11.88 2.70
N TYR A 273 15.98 13.11 2.49
CA TYR A 273 15.30 14.31 2.97
C TYR A 273 14.18 14.66 1.99
N ARG A 274 12.94 14.63 2.46
CA ARG A 274 11.73 14.78 1.64
C ARG A 274 10.87 15.93 2.15
N GLN A 275 10.15 16.55 1.22
CA GLN A 275 9.08 17.49 1.52
C GLN A 275 7.76 16.97 0.95
N PHE A 276 6.77 16.93 1.82
CA PHE A 276 5.41 16.53 1.47
C PHE A 276 4.46 17.71 1.62
N ALA A 277 3.49 17.78 0.72
CA ALA A 277 2.38 18.72 0.79
C ALA A 277 1.04 17.99 0.68
N TRP A 278 0.02 18.56 1.30
CA TRP A 278 -1.36 18.12 1.20
C TRP A 278 -2.31 19.32 1.20
N ARG A 279 -3.34 19.24 0.36
CA ARG A 279 -4.49 20.14 0.35
C ARG A 279 -5.74 19.31 0.13
N GLU A 280 -6.85 19.79 0.65
CA GLU A 280 -8.16 19.12 0.54
C GLU A 280 -8.58 18.91 -0.93
N ASN A 281 -8.22 19.84 -1.81
CA ASN A 281 -8.54 19.79 -3.24
C ASN A 281 -7.60 18.92 -4.09
N PHE A 282 -6.59 18.28 -3.49
CA PHE A 282 -5.75 17.34 -4.22
C PHE A 282 -6.56 16.10 -4.62
N LEU A 283 -6.55 15.77 -5.91
CA LEU A 283 -7.31 14.66 -6.51
C LEU A 283 -7.10 13.32 -5.78
N GLU A 284 -5.87 13.09 -5.31
CA GLU A 284 -5.47 11.82 -4.70
C GLU A 284 -5.78 11.74 -3.19
N ARG A 285 -6.25 12.84 -2.57
CA ARG A 285 -6.53 12.97 -1.11
C ARG A 285 -5.43 12.40 -0.19
N ARG A 286 -4.18 12.36 -0.66
CA ARG A 286 -3.01 11.83 0.06
C ARG A 286 -1.84 12.81 0.01
N TRP A 287 -0.85 12.61 0.86
CA TRP A 287 0.40 13.37 0.82
C TRP A 287 1.10 13.22 -0.53
N ILE A 288 1.45 14.36 -1.14
CA ILE A 288 2.21 14.41 -2.39
C ILE A 288 3.65 14.77 -2.05
N GLY A 289 4.59 13.93 -2.50
CA GLY A 289 6.02 14.23 -2.40
C GLY A 289 6.40 15.27 -3.46
N ASN A 290 6.74 16.47 -3.03
CA ASN A 290 7.01 17.60 -3.92
C ASN A 290 8.51 17.88 -4.09
N TRP A 291 9.33 17.48 -3.12
CA TRP A 291 10.79 17.56 -3.24
C TRP A 291 11.47 16.45 -2.45
N MET A 292 12.61 15.96 -2.95
CA MET A 292 13.43 14.98 -2.24
C MET A 292 14.89 14.99 -2.69
N ARG A 293 15.83 14.85 -1.75
CA ARG A 293 17.27 14.69 -2.00
C ARG A 293 17.94 13.84 -0.90
N PRO A 294 19.09 13.20 -1.20
CA PRO A 294 19.62 12.89 -2.54
C PRO A 294 18.74 11.85 -3.26
N GLU A 295 19.13 11.39 -4.45
CA GLU A 295 18.46 10.24 -5.07
C GLU A 295 18.64 8.99 -4.20
N GLN A 296 17.69 8.06 -4.23
CA GLN A 296 17.65 6.97 -3.25
C GLN A 296 18.90 6.09 -3.30
N CYS A 297 19.40 5.81 -4.51
CA CYS A 297 20.59 4.98 -4.69
C CYS A 297 21.91 5.70 -4.36
N GLU A 298 21.89 7.04 -4.23
CA GLU A 298 23.04 7.82 -3.74
C GLU A 298 23.16 7.75 -2.22
N VAL A 299 22.10 7.35 -1.51
CA VAL A 299 22.15 7.15 -0.06
C VAL A 299 23.04 5.94 0.25
N PRO A 300 24.03 6.09 1.14
CA PRO A 300 24.93 5.01 1.50
C PRO A 300 24.18 3.89 2.21
N ASN A 301 24.54 2.67 1.85
CA ASN A 301 24.07 1.42 2.42
C ASN A 301 22.53 1.24 2.40
N VAL A 302 21.83 1.92 1.49
CA VAL A 302 20.36 1.89 1.43
C VAL A 302 19.78 0.49 1.17
N CYS A 303 20.54 -0.40 0.51
CA CYS A 303 20.13 -1.78 0.20
C CYS A 303 20.85 -2.85 1.04
N GLY A 304 21.66 -2.45 2.02
CA GLY A 304 22.43 -3.38 2.84
C GLY A 304 23.52 -4.15 2.08
N ALA A 305 24.14 -5.11 2.77
CA ALA A 305 25.15 -6.01 2.20
C ALA A 305 24.57 -6.89 1.09
N PHE A 306 25.31 -7.08 0.00
CA PHE A 306 24.94 -7.91 -1.16
C PHE A 306 23.59 -7.52 -1.82
N GLY A 307 23.18 -6.27 -1.64
CA GLY A 307 22.02 -5.67 -2.31
C GLY A 307 22.43 -4.77 -3.48
N THR A 308 21.60 -4.71 -4.51
CA THR A 308 21.66 -3.72 -5.59
C THR A 308 20.54 -2.72 -5.50
N CYS A 309 20.85 -1.45 -5.75
CA CYS A 309 19.87 -0.37 -5.84
C CYS A 309 19.54 -0.05 -7.31
N ASN A 310 18.27 0.01 -7.67
CA ASN A 310 17.77 0.37 -8.99
C ASN A 310 16.62 1.37 -8.86
N LEU A 311 16.82 2.61 -9.31
CA LEU A 311 15.83 3.69 -9.21
C LEU A 311 14.55 3.46 -10.03
N LEU A 312 14.60 2.58 -11.04
CA LEU A 312 13.48 2.33 -11.96
C LEU A 312 12.62 1.13 -11.56
N LYS A 313 12.96 0.43 -10.48
CA LYS A 313 12.22 -0.74 -9.99
C LYS A 313 11.61 -0.47 -8.63
N ALA A 314 10.45 -1.06 -8.39
CA ALA A 314 9.80 -1.09 -7.08
C ALA A 314 9.70 -2.55 -6.60
N PRO A 315 10.34 -2.94 -5.47
CA PRO A 315 11.22 -2.12 -4.63
C PRO A 315 12.55 -1.77 -5.31
N SER A 316 13.16 -0.66 -4.89
CA SER A 316 14.43 -0.19 -5.45
C SER A 316 15.59 -1.13 -5.13
N CYS A 317 15.52 -1.86 -4.02
CA CYS A 317 16.56 -2.78 -3.58
C CYS A 317 16.25 -4.23 -3.98
N ASN A 318 17.26 -4.94 -4.50
CA ASN A 318 17.20 -6.36 -4.85
C ASN A 318 18.46 -7.08 -4.35
N CYS A 319 18.34 -8.34 -3.91
CA CYS A 319 19.51 -9.14 -3.61
C CYS A 319 20.30 -9.51 -4.87
N PHE A 320 21.60 -9.74 -4.70
CA PHE A 320 22.42 -10.34 -5.76
C PHE A 320 21.82 -11.66 -6.24
N PRO A 321 21.98 -12.03 -7.52
CA PRO A 321 21.55 -13.33 -8.00
C PRO A 321 22.20 -14.47 -7.19
N GLY A 322 21.40 -15.41 -6.68
CA GLY A 322 21.86 -16.49 -5.79
C GLY A 322 21.90 -16.12 -4.31
N TYR A 323 21.46 -14.91 -3.94
CA TYR A 323 21.30 -14.44 -2.57
C TYR A 323 19.82 -14.26 -2.23
N GLU A 324 19.51 -14.15 -0.95
CA GLU A 324 18.18 -13.90 -0.41
C GLU A 324 18.24 -12.93 0.77
N PRO A 325 17.13 -12.23 1.12
CA PRO A 325 17.13 -11.29 2.24
C PRO A 325 17.55 -11.98 3.53
N ARG A 326 18.43 -11.34 4.31
CA ARG A 326 18.90 -11.87 5.60
C ARG A 326 17.73 -12.01 6.59
N VAL A 327 16.85 -11.00 6.61
CA VAL A 327 15.63 -10.97 7.41
C VAL A 327 14.45 -10.60 6.51
N SER A 328 13.70 -11.60 6.05
CA SER A 328 12.62 -11.41 5.08
C SER A 328 11.54 -10.43 5.57
N LYS A 329 11.20 -10.47 6.87
CA LYS A 329 10.19 -9.58 7.46
C LYS A 329 10.56 -8.09 7.31
N ASN A 330 11.80 -7.72 7.62
CA ASN A 330 12.26 -6.33 7.51
C ASN A 330 12.31 -5.89 6.04
N TRP A 331 12.79 -6.78 5.16
CA TRP A 331 12.84 -6.55 3.72
C TRP A 331 11.46 -6.23 3.12
N GLU A 332 10.42 -6.97 3.53
CA GLU A 332 9.03 -6.74 3.11
C GLU A 332 8.48 -5.40 3.62
N LEU A 333 8.95 -4.93 4.76
CA LEU A 333 8.61 -3.61 5.32
C LEU A 333 9.43 -2.47 4.69
N GLY A 334 10.27 -2.76 3.69
CA GLY A 334 11.14 -1.80 3.02
C GLY A 334 12.33 -1.34 3.86
N ASP A 335 12.73 -2.13 4.86
CA ASP A 335 13.99 -1.99 5.61
C ASP A 335 14.98 -3.00 5.04
N PHE A 336 15.94 -2.48 4.26
CA PHE A 336 16.95 -3.28 3.59
C PHE A 336 18.29 -3.28 4.32
N THR A 337 18.37 -2.70 5.53
CA THR A 337 19.63 -2.49 6.26
C THR A 337 20.33 -3.81 6.61
N ASP A 338 19.57 -4.87 6.88
CA ASP A 338 20.08 -6.23 7.12
C ASP A 338 20.76 -6.85 5.88
N GLY A 339 20.50 -6.30 4.70
CA GLY A 339 20.99 -6.79 3.43
C GLY A 339 20.54 -8.21 3.09
N CYS A 340 21.38 -8.89 2.35
CA CYS A 340 21.14 -10.24 1.85
C CYS A 340 22.19 -11.22 2.37
N ILE A 341 21.94 -12.50 2.17
CA ILE A 341 22.85 -13.60 2.46
C ILE A 341 22.87 -14.59 1.30
N ARG A 342 23.98 -15.29 1.11
CA ARG A 342 24.11 -16.29 0.05
C ARG A 342 23.23 -17.49 0.39
N LYS A 343 22.51 -18.03 -0.61
CA LYS A 343 21.70 -19.24 -0.41
C LYS A 343 22.59 -20.43 0.00
N PRO A 344 22.11 -21.33 0.89
CA PRO A 344 22.93 -22.36 1.51
C PRO A 344 23.27 -23.51 0.54
N HIS A 345 24.26 -23.31 -0.32
CA HIS A 345 24.85 -24.33 -1.20
C HIS A 345 26.34 -24.04 -1.46
N VAL A 346 27.20 -24.07 -0.43
CA VAL A 346 28.65 -23.88 -0.64
C VAL A 346 29.48 -24.74 0.31
N LYS A 347 30.27 -25.65 -0.26
CA LYS A 347 31.59 -26.01 0.27
C LYS A 347 32.61 -25.35 -0.66
N CYS A 348 33.35 -24.38 -0.16
CA CYS A 348 34.49 -23.87 -0.93
C CYS A 348 35.61 -24.91 -0.85
N GLY A 349 36.01 -25.49 -1.98
CA GLY A 349 37.11 -26.44 -2.00
C GLY A 349 37.26 -27.17 -3.33
N VAL A 350 38.49 -27.59 -3.62
CA VAL A 350 38.82 -28.46 -4.75
C VAL A 350 38.06 -29.78 -4.57
N GLY A 351 37.03 -30.00 -5.38
CA GLY A 351 36.24 -31.24 -5.38
C GLY A 351 34.78 -31.14 -4.93
N GLY A 352 34.24 -29.95 -4.66
CA GLY A 352 32.80 -29.73 -4.43
C GLY A 352 32.27 -28.62 -5.34
N GLU A 353 31.16 -28.87 -6.05
CA GLU A 353 30.42 -27.98 -6.97
C GLU A 353 31.13 -26.67 -7.37
N GLU A 354 31.71 -26.62 -8.57
CA GLU A 354 32.48 -25.47 -9.07
C GLU A 354 31.71 -24.15 -8.92
N ASP A 355 32.21 -23.27 -8.04
CA ASP A 355 31.81 -21.87 -8.01
C ASP A 355 32.05 -21.25 -9.39
N THR A 356 31.07 -20.50 -9.87
CA THR A 356 31.16 -19.73 -11.12
C THR A 356 30.85 -18.27 -10.86
N PHE A 357 30.93 -17.44 -11.90
CA PHE A 357 30.55 -16.03 -11.82
C PHE A 357 29.39 -15.74 -12.75
N LEU A 358 28.51 -14.86 -12.28
CA LEU A 358 27.46 -14.26 -13.08
C LEU A 358 27.81 -12.80 -13.34
N SER A 359 27.80 -12.42 -14.62
CA SER A 359 28.07 -11.06 -15.05
C SER A 359 26.81 -10.20 -14.91
N MET A 360 26.85 -9.23 -14.00
CA MET A 360 25.84 -8.19 -13.86
C MET A 360 26.28 -6.99 -14.70
N LYS A 361 25.45 -6.61 -15.68
CA LYS A 361 25.73 -5.49 -16.59
C LYS A 361 25.17 -4.18 -16.05
N ALA A 362 25.70 -3.06 -16.55
CA ALA A 362 25.28 -1.70 -16.22
C ALA A 362 25.35 -1.42 -14.71
N MET A 363 26.43 -1.84 -14.06
CA MET A 363 26.62 -1.65 -12.63
C MET A 363 27.50 -0.43 -12.34
N ARG A 364 27.09 0.40 -11.38
CA ARG A 364 27.87 1.52 -10.86
C ARG A 364 28.31 1.22 -9.42
N PHE A 365 29.60 1.41 -9.18
CA PHE A 365 30.27 1.20 -7.89
C PHE A 365 31.51 2.09 -7.83
N SER A 366 31.97 2.37 -6.61
CA SER A 366 33.23 3.05 -6.34
C SER A 366 34.28 2.05 -5.89
N PHE A 367 35.50 2.20 -6.42
CA PHE A 367 36.64 1.38 -6.03
C PHE A 367 37.17 1.73 -4.62
N GLN A 368 36.73 2.84 -4.04
CA GLN A 368 37.19 3.33 -2.73
C GLN A 368 36.13 3.13 -1.62
N ASP A 369 34.84 3.14 -1.95
CA ASP A 369 33.75 3.13 -0.96
C ASP A 369 33.36 1.72 -0.47
N THR A 370 34.06 0.69 -0.93
CA THR A 370 33.86 -0.69 -0.51
C THR A 370 35.15 -1.15 0.17
N GLY A 371 35.28 -0.91 1.48
CA GLY A 371 36.48 -1.19 2.29
C GLY A 371 36.99 -2.64 2.29
N ASN A 372 36.34 -3.51 1.52
CA ASN A 372 36.60 -4.93 1.32
C ASN A 372 37.12 -5.25 -0.09
N SER A 373 37.51 -4.24 -0.88
CA SER A 373 38.02 -4.41 -2.23
C SER A 373 39.55 -4.40 -2.28
N LEU A 374 40.13 -5.21 -3.17
CA LEU A 374 41.56 -5.35 -3.37
C LEU A 374 41.89 -5.18 -4.86
N SER A 375 42.71 -4.18 -5.19
CA SER A 375 43.21 -4.00 -6.55
C SER A 375 44.38 -4.95 -6.79
N LEU A 376 44.36 -5.67 -7.91
CA LEU A 376 45.40 -6.63 -8.30
C LEU A 376 46.00 -6.24 -9.64
N ASN A 377 47.30 -6.47 -9.80
CA ASN A 377 47.99 -6.36 -11.08
C ASN A 377 47.95 -7.72 -11.76
N VAL A 378 47.13 -7.86 -12.80
CA VAL A 378 46.96 -9.09 -13.59
C VAL A 378 46.88 -8.74 -15.06
N GLU A 379 47.24 -9.66 -15.95
CA GLU A 379 47.36 -9.36 -17.38
C GLU A 379 46.01 -9.41 -18.12
N ASN A 380 45.04 -10.17 -17.60
CA ASN A 380 43.76 -10.39 -18.28
C ASN A 380 42.62 -10.78 -17.32
N ASP A 381 41.38 -10.72 -17.83
CA ASP A 381 40.16 -11.10 -17.10
C ASP A 381 40.20 -12.51 -16.50
N LYS A 382 40.81 -13.48 -17.21
CA LYS A 382 40.88 -14.88 -16.74
C LYS A 382 41.75 -15.00 -15.48
N GLU A 383 42.83 -14.24 -15.41
CA GLU A 383 43.67 -14.15 -14.22
C GLU A 383 42.95 -13.44 -13.07
N CYS A 384 42.24 -12.35 -13.34
CA CYS A 384 41.43 -11.66 -12.34
C CYS A 384 40.37 -12.59 -11.72
N LYS A 385 39.65 -13.31 -12.58
CA LYS A 385 38.69 -14.35 -12.19
C LYS A 385 39.34 -15.43 -11.34
N SER A 386 40.49 -15.94 -11.78
CA SER A 386 41.23 -17.00 -11.08
C SER A 386 41.74 -16.53 -9.72
N ALA A 387 42.18 -15.28 -9.60
CA ALA A 387 42.61 -14.69 -8.34
C ALA A 387 41.48 -14.65 -7.30
N CYS A 388 40.25 -14.34 -7.73
CA CYS A 388 39.07 -14.42 -6.86
C CYS A 388 38.73 -15.86 -6.47
N LEU A 389 38.73 -16.82 -7.42
CA LEU A 389 38.42 -18.22 -7.14
C LEU A 389 39.34 -18.86 -6.09
N ARG A 390 40.62 -18.47 -6.07
CA ARG A 390 41.61 -18.97 -5.10
C ARG A 390 41.28 -18.60 -3.64
N LYS A 391 40.47 -17.56 -3.40
CA LYS A 391 40.06 -17.13 -2.06
C LYS A 391 38.59 -17.46 -1.83
N CYS A 392 38.29 -18.35 -0.89
CA CYS A 392 36.90 -18.71 -0.55
C CYS A 392 36.03 -17.54 -0.11
N SER A 393 36.65 -16.56 0.54
CA SER A 393 36.01 -15.32 0.97
C SER A 393 35.78 -14.31 -0.15
N CYS A 394 36.28 -14.57 -1.37
CA CYS A 394 36.03 -13.68 -2.49
C CYS A 394 34.58 -13.81 -2.98
N THR A 395 33.90 -12.68 -3.07
CA THR A 395 32.48 -12.56 -3.40
C THR A 395 32.26 -12.13 -4.84
N ALA A 396 33.13 -11.25 -5.36
CA ALA A 396 32.97 -10.69 -6.70
C ALA A 396 34.29 -10.18 -7.25
N TYR A 397 34.34 -9.96 -8.56
CA TYR A 397 35.46 -9.27 -9.20
C TYR A 397 34.99 -8.39 -10.36
N VAL A 398 35.85 -7.45 -10.76
CA VAL A 398 35.71 -6.60 -11.93
C VAL A 398 37.04 -6.59 -12.65
N PHE A 399 36.99 -6.69 -13.97
CA PHE A 399 38.11 -6.44 -14.86
C PHE A 399 37.68 -5.37 -15.87
N ASP A 400 38.29 -4.18 -15.79
CA ASP A 400 37.96 -3.02 -16.63
C ASP A 400 39.26 -2.41 -17.20
N GLY A 401 39.50 -2.61 -18.50
CA GLY A 401 40.80 -2.34 -19.12
C GLY A 401 41.89 -3.22 -18.51
N ASP A 402 42.86 -2.60 -17.84
CA ASP A 402 43.96 -3.28 -17.13
C ASP A 402 43.75 -3.34 -15.62
N LYS A 403 42.60 -2.87 -15.12
CA LYS A 403 42.32 -2.79 -13.69
C LYS A 403 41.51 -3.99 -13.22
N CYS A 404 42.15 -4.88 -12.46
CA CYS A 404 41.47 -5.95 -11.74
C CYS A 404 41.18 -5.54 -10.28
N VAL A 405 39.92 -5.66 -9.87
CA VAL A 405 39.52 -5.47 -8.48
C VAL A 405 38.68 -6.65 -8.01
N VAL A 406 39.03 -7.21 -6.85
CA VAL A 406 38.32 -8.33 -6.22
C VAL A 406 37.72 -7.88 -4.89
N TRP A 407 36.52 -8.35 -4.55
CA TRP A 407 35.85 -8.08 -3.28
C TRP A 407 35.93 -9.28 -2.36
N ILE A 408 36.37 -9.08 -1.12
CA ILE A 408 36.48 -10.11 -0.09
C ILE A 408 35.45 -9.86 1.01
N GLY A 409 34.45 -10.73 1.13
CA GLY A 409 33.36 -10.55 2.09
C GLY A 409 32.24 -9.67 1.56
N GLU A 410 31.65 -8.83 2.41
CA GLU A 410 30.43 -8.09 2.10
C GLU A 410 30.67 -6.96 1.09
N VAL A 411 29.72 -6.81 0.16
CA VAL A 411 29.71 -5.78 -0.88
C VAL A 411 28.56 -4.82 -0.60
N TYR A 412 28.84 -3.52 -0.69
CA TYR A 412 27.90 -2.44 -0.37
C TYR A 412 27.80 -1.45 -1.53
N ASN A 413 26.77 -0.58 -1.51
CA ASN A 413 26.64 0.57 -2.40
C ASN A 413 26.66 0.24 -3.91
N LEU A 414 26.17 -0.94 -4.29
CA LEU A 414 26.13 -1.35 -5.68
C LEU A 414 24.84 -0.85 -6.35
N GLN A 415 24.96 -0.10 -7.44
CA GLN A 415 23.83 0.48 -8.16
C GLN A 415 23.66 -0.18 -9.53
N GLN A 416 22.44 -0.48 -9.93
CA GLN A 416 22.09 -0.96 -11.26
C GLN A 416 21.52 0.20 -12.08
N LEU A 417 22.22 0.55 -13.16
CA LEU A 417 21.85 1.56 -14.12
C LEU A 417 21.01 0.98 -15.26
N VAL A 418 20.50 1.87 -16.11
CA VAL A 418 19.89 1.51 -17.39
C VAL A 418 20.96 0.92 -18.30
N SER A 419 20.59 -0.06 -19.15
CA SER A 419 21.54 -0.84 -19.95
C SER A 419 22.42 -0.02 -20.90
N ASP A 420 21.98 1.19 -21.27
CA ASP A 420 22.70 2.08 -22.19
C ASP A 420 23.44 3.24 -21.48
N ASP A 421 23.53 3.22 -20.14
CA ASP A 421 24.31 4.24 -19.42
C ASP A 421 25.81 3.93 -19.51
N ASN A 422 26.57 4.84 -20.14
CA ASN A 422 28.01 4.72 -20.33
C ASN A 422 28.82 4.66 -19.02
N ARG A 423 28.23 4.99 -17.87
CA ARG A 423 28.86 4.85 -16.54
C ARG A 423 28.77 3.42 -16.01
N GLY A 424 27.95 2.58 -16.63
CA GLY A 424 27.72 1.21 -16.23
C GLY A 424 28.88 0.29 -16.61
N ARG A 425 29.36 -0.48 -15.64
CA ARG A 425 30.41 -1.48 -15.81
C ARG A 425 29.88 -2.90 -15.60
N VAL A 426 30.66 -3.89 -15.99
CA VAL A 426 30.35 -5.30 -15.70
C VAL A 426 30.89 -5.66 -14.32
N PHE A 427 30.02 -6.18 -13.47
CA PHE A 427 30.34 -6.67 -12.13
C PHE A 427 30.10 -8.18 -12.07
N CYS A 428 31.14 -8.97 -11.82
CA CYS A 428 31.04 -10.43 -11.81
C CYS A 428 30.85 -10.93 -10.38
N VAL A 429 29.64 -11.35 -10.03
CA VAL A 429 29.33 -11.91 -8.71
C VAL A 429 29.54 -13.42 -8.68
N ARG A 430 30.19 -13.91 -7.63
CA ARG A 430 30.40 -15.34 -7.39
C ARG A 430 29.10 -16.01 -6.98
N ILE A 431 28.75 -17.07 -7.70
CA ILE A 431 27.54 -17.87 -7.48
C ILE A 431 27.88 -19.36 -7.53
N THR A 432 27.04 -20.18 -6.91
CA THR A 432 27.13 -21.64 -7.05
C THR A 432 26.51 -22.03 -8.39
N LYS A 433 27.13 -22.96 -9.12
CA LYS A 433 26.54 -23.53 -10.32
C LYS A 433 25.24 -24.22 -9.92
N SER A 434 24.09 -23.72 -10.39
CA SER A 434 22.80 -24.34 -10.13
C SER A 434 22.81 -25.74 -10.75
N VAL A 435 22.94 -26.77 -9.92
CA VAL A 435 22.63 -28.14 -10.35
C VAL A 435 21.16 -28.11 -10.73
N LYS A 436 20.87 -28.33 -12.03
CA LYS A 436 19.48 -28.54 -12.47
C LYS A 436 18.93 -29.66 -11.59
N ALA A 437 17.99 -29.32 -10.69
CA ALA A 437 17.36 -30.31 -9.84
C ALA A 437 16.87 -31.44 -10.74
N SER A 438 17.39 -32.65 -10.50
CA SER A 438 16.99 -33.81 -11.26
C SER A 438 15.47 -33.95 -11.14
N LYS A 439 14.76 -33.88 -12.27
CA LYS A 439 13.31 -34.04 -12.35
C LYS A 439 12.83 -35.44 -11.92
N ILE A 440 13.73 -36.32 -11.46
CA ILE A 440 13.43 -37.69 -11.00
C ILE A 440 12.36 -37.69 -9.89
N GLY A 441 12.40 -36.75 -8.94
CA GLY A 441 11.39 -36.66 -7.89
C GLY A 441 9.97 -36.39 -8.42
N ILE A 442 9.85 -35.61 -9.50
CA ILE A 442 8.56 -35.33 -10.16
C ILE A 442 8.01 -36.60 -10.82
N TRP A 443 8.88 -37.41 -11.45
CA TRP A 443 8.46 -38.66 -12.10
C TRP A 443 7.99 -39.73 -11.10
N ILE A 444 8.57 -39.79 -9.90
CA ILE A 444 8.14 -40.72 -8.85
C ILE A 444 6.75 -40.36 -8.34
N VAL A 445 6.48 -39.06 -8.09
CA VAL A 445 5.17 -38.60 -7.63
C VAL A 445 4.11 -38.78 -8.71
N VAL A 446 4.43 -38.46 -9.97
CA VAL A 446 3.51 -38.71 -11.09
C VAL A 446 3.21 -40.20 -11.24
N GLY A 447 4.20 -41.08 -11.09
CA GLY A 447 4.00 -42.53 -11.12
C GLY A 447 3.09 -43.03 -10.01
N ALA A 448 3.27 -42.57 -8.77
CA ALA A 448 2.43 -42.94 -7.63
C ALA A 448 0.98 -42.46 -7.81
N VAL A 449 0.80 -41.21 -8.28
CA VAL A 449 -0.52 -40.63 -8.51
C VAL A 449 -1.25 -41.38 -9.63
N VAL A 450 -0.58 -41.68 -10.74
CA VAL A 450 -1.15 -42.49 -11.82
C VAL A 450 -1.51 -43.89 -11.33
N GLY A 451 -0.66 -44.53 -10.52
CA GLY A 451 -0.94 -45.84 -9.92
C GLY A 451 -2.17 -45.85 -9.00
N ILE A 452 -2.37 -44.79 -8.21
CA ILE A 452 -3.55 -44.64 -7.34
C ILE A 452 -4.81 -44.42 -8.18
N PHE A 453 -4.75 -43.57 -9.21
CA PHE A 453 -5.90 -43.33 -10.09
C PHE A 453 -6.27 -44.55 -10.94
N THR A 454 -5.31 -45.38 -11.36
CA THR A 454 -5.62 -46.63 -12.06
C THR A 454 -6.25 -47.67 -11.13
N LEU A 455 -5.78 -47.78 -9.88
CA LEU A 455 -6.40 -48.64 -8.85
C LEU A 455 -7.83 -48.19 -8.51
N LEU A 456 -8.03 -46.89 -8.27
CA LEU A 456 -9.37 -46.32 -8.05
C LEU A 456 -10.28 -46.51 -9.26
N GLY A 457 -9.75 -46.32 -10.48
CA GLY A 457 -10.48 -46.60 -11.72
C GLY A 457 -10.90 -48.06 -11.83
N MET A 458 -10.03 -49.01 -11.49
CA MET A 458 -10.36 -50.44 -11.49
C MET A 458 -11.41 -50.80 -10.43
N VAL A 459 -11.33 -50.20 -9.23
CA VAL A 459 -12.35 -50.38 -8.17
C VAL A 459 -13.69 -49.76 -8.58
N ILE A 460 -13.68 -48.57 -9.19
CA ILE A 460 -14.88 -47.93 -9.74
C ILE A 460 -15.48 -48.76 -10.87
N VAL A 461 -14.66 -49.29 -11.79
CA VAL A 461 -15.16 -50.17 -12.86
C VAL A 461 -15.71 -51.48 -12.29
N ALA A 462 -15.06 -52.09 -11.29
CA ALA A 462 -15.56 -53.29 -10.63
C ALA A 462 -16.90 -53.02 -9.91
N THR A 463 -17.01 -51.92 -9.18
CA THR A 463 -18.26 -51.52 -8.50
C THR A 463 -19.35 -51.11 -9.49
N LEU A 464 -19.01 -50.50 -10.63
CA LEU A 464 -19.95 -50.18 -11.71
C LEU A 464 -20.37 -51.43 -12.51
N GLN A 465 -19.50 -52.42 -12.67
CA GLN A 465 -19.86 -53.71 -13.26
C GLN A 465 -20.75 -54.54 -12.32
N LEU A 466 -20.52 -54.45 -11.01
CA LEU A 466 -21.40 -55.03 -9.99
C LEU A 466 -22.74 -54.28 -9.91
N ARG A 467 -22.76 -52.94 -10.03
CA ARG A 467 -23.99 -52.14 -10.14
C ARG A 467 -24.74 -52.35 -11.46
N LYS A 468 -24.04 -52.61 -12.57
CA LYS A 468 -24.66 -52.94 -13.88
C LYS A 468 -25.37 -54.30 -13.90
N ARG A 469 -25.13 -55.16 -12.91
CA ARG A 469 -25.95 -56.37 -12.70
C ARG A 469 -27.23 -56.10 -11.92
N TYR A 470 -27.43 -54.90 -11.37
CA TYR A 470 -28.52 -54.65 -10.41
C TYR A 470 -29.58 -53.63 -10.83
N VAL A 471 -29.37 -52.78 -11.84
CA VAL A 471 -30.43 -51.86 -12.28
C VAL A 471 -30.36 -51.67 -13.80
N GLY A 472 -31.42 -52.13 -14.45
CA GLY A 472 -31.66 -51.94 -15.87
C GLY A 472 -32.33 -50.59 -16.19
N LYS A 473 -32.03 -50.15 -17.41
CA LYS A 473 -32.86 -49.39 -18.37
C LYS A 473 -33.17 -47.90 -18.10
N ASP A 474 -32.57 -47.08 -18.98
CA ASP A 474 -32.97 -45.77 -19.56
C ASP A 474 -33.36 -44.61 -18.63
N ASN A 475 -33.10 -43.33 -18.93
CA ASN A 475 -32.89 -42.65 -20.21
C ASN A 475 -31.97 -41.43 -20.06
N ARG A 476 -31.32 -41.03 -21.15
CA ARG A 476 -30.49 -39.83 -21.28
C ARG A 476 -31.34 -38.57 -21.38
N ALA A 477 -30.89 -37.48 -20.75
CA ALA A 477 -31.20 -36.11 -21.14
C ALA A 477 -29.91 -35.36 -21.47
N ALA A 478 -29.94 -34.66 -22.60
CA ALA A 478 -28.88 -33.82 -23.14
C ALA A 478 -28.85 -32.47 -22.41
N GLY A 479 -27.67 -31.89 -22.21
CA GLY A 479 -27.57 -30.51 -21.71
C GLY A 479 -26.27 -30.06 -21.07
N ASP A 480 -25.23 -30.90 -20.95
CA ASP A 480 -24.02 -30.49 -20.24
C ASP A 480 -23.08 -29.58 -21.06
N LEU A 481 -22.68 -28.46 -20.47
CA LEU A 481 -21.63 -27.57 -20.95
C LEU A 481 -20.30 -28.33 -21.07
N ILE A 482 -19.86 -28.58 -22.30
CA ILE A 482 -18.61 -29.30 -22.57
C ILE A 482 -17.42 -28.34 -22.50
N LEU A 483 -16.53 -28.56 -21.53
CA LEU A 483 -15.28 -27.82 -21.40
C LEU A 483 -14.21 -28.39 -22.34
N PHE A 484 -13.77 -27.60 -23.31
CA PHE A 484 -12.70 -27.97 -24.23
C PHE A 484 -11.36 -27.43 -23.75
N LYS A 485 -10.30 -28.25 -23.80
CA LYS A 485 -8.94 -27.77 -23.53
C LYS A 485 -8.47 -26.87 -24.67
N TYR A 486 -7.66 -25.88 -24.37
CA TYR A 486 -7.14 -24.93 -25.37
C TYR A 486 -6.44 -25.64 -26.55
N LYS A 487 -5.73 -26.74 -26.29
CA LYS A 487 -5.08 -27.55 -27.34
C LYS A 487 -6.10 -28.11 -28.33
N ASP A 488 -7.24 -28.60 -27.85
CA ASP A 488 -8.28 -29.22 -28.68
C ASP A 488 -8.96 -28.16 -29.54
N ILE A 489 -9.21 -26.98 -28.97
CA ILE A 489 -9.73 -25.82 -29.71
C ILE A 489 -8.72 -25.35 -30.77
N ARG A 490 -7.44 -25.22 -30.41
CA ARG A 490 -6.36 -24.82 -31.32
C ARG A 490 -6.21 -25.80 -32.48
N THR A 491 -6.32 -27.10 -32.23
CA THR A 491 -6.31 -28.11 -33.31
C THR A 491 -7.58 -28.03 -34.16
N SER A 492 -8.75 -27.89 -33.53
CA SER A 492 -10.04 -27.81 -34.23
C SER A 492 -10.15 -26.57 -35.12
N THR A 493 -9.49 -25.46 -34.78
CA THR A 493 -9.45 -24.23 -35.59
C THR A 493 -8.26 -24.13 -36.54
N LYS A 494 -7.49 -25.23 -36.70
CA LYS A 494 -6.23 -25.25 -37.48
C LYS A 494 -5.31 -24.09 -37.11
N ASP A 495 -5.09 -23.96 -35.81
CA ASP A 495 -4.26 -22.91 -35.23
C ASP A 495 -4.82 -21.48 -35.42
N PHE A 496 -6.16 -21.36 -35.40
CA PHE A 496 -6.90 -20.12 -35.65
C PHE A 496 -6.62 -19.52 -37.03
N SER A 497 -6.54 -20.37 -38.06
CA SER A 497 -6.12 -19.94 -39.41
C SER A 497 -7.19 -19.16 -40.17
N GLU A 498 -8.47 -19.55 -40.04
CA GLU A 498 -9.57 -18.96 -40.81
C GLU A 498 -10.40 -18.05 -39.92
N LYS A 499 -10.22 -16.74 -40.09
CA LYS A 499 -10.92 -15.71 -39.32
C LYS A 499 -12.26 -15.37 -39.96
N LEU A 500 -13.33 -15.46 -39.18
CA LEU A 500 -14.70 -15.16 -39.58
C LEU A 500 -15.09 -13.70 -39.31
N GLY A 501 -14.42 -13.03 -38.37
CA GLY A 501 -14.67 -11.62 -38.05
C GLY A 501 -13.88 -11.10 -36.85
N GLU A 502 -13.90 -9.78 -36.63
CA GLU A 502 -13.25 -9.13 -35.48
C GLU A 502 -14.09 -7.98 -34.93
N GLY A 503 -14.08 -7.83 -33.61
CA GLY A 503 -14.65 -6.68 -32.92
C GLY A 503 -13.76 -6.22 -31.77
N GLY A 504 -14.22 -5.23 -31.00
CA GLY A 504 -13.45 -4.58 -29.92
C GLY A 504 -12.89 -5.54 -28.85
N PHE A 505 -13.52 -6.70 -28.66
CA PHE A 505 -13.16 -7.66 -27.60
C PHE A 505 -12.42 -8.90 -28.10
N GLY A 506 -12.25 -9.10 -29.41
CA GLY A 506 -11.59 -10.30 -29.93
C GLY A 506 -11.88 -10.63 -31.39
N SER A 507 -11.23 -11.68 -31.88
CA SER A 507 -11.41 -12.23 -33.22
C SER A 507 -12.14 -13.58 -33.16
N VAL A 508 -13.03 -13.86 -34.11
CA VAL A 508 -13.75 -15.12 -34.24
C VAL A 508 -13.15 -15.94 -35.37
N PHE A 509 -12.94 -17.23 -35.15
CA PHE A 509 -12.31 -18.17 -36.08
C PHE A 509 -13.21 -19.37 -36.33
N LYS A 510 -13.13 -19.94 -37.53
CA LYS A 510 -13.81 -21.18 -37.86
C LYS A 510 -13.04 -22.37 -37.31
N GLY A 511 -13.75 -23.37 -36.83
CA GLY A 511 -13.17 -24.65 -36.44
C GLY A 511 -14.10 -25.82 -36.74
N THR A 512 -13.58 -27.03 -36.57
CA THR A 512 -14.33 -28.27 -36.75
C THR A 512 -13.91 -29.25 -35.66
N LEU A 513 -14.88 -29.73 -34.89
CA LEU A 513 -14.65 -30.71 -33.83
C LEU A 513 -14.37 -32.11 -34.42
N PRO A 514 -13.81 -33.05 -33.64
CA PRO A 514 -13.50 -34.40 -34.09
C PRO A 514 -14.71 -35.20 -34.62
N ASN A 515 -15.93 -34.83 -34.22
CA ASN A 515 -17.17 -35.41 -34.71
C ASN A 515 -17.72 -34.71 -35.98
N SER A 516 -16.86 -33.98 -36.70
CA SER A 516 -17.17 -33.21 -37.91
C SER A 516 -18.19 -32.08 -37.74
N ARG A 517 -18.47 -31.66 -36.50
CA ARG A 517 -19.34 -30.49 -36.24
C ARG A 517 -18.56 -29.19 -36.45
N ALA A 518 -19.06 -28.32 -37.32
CA ALA A 518 -18.51 -26.97 -37.50
C ALA A 518 -18.79 -26.11 -36.26
N ILE A 519 -17.78 -25.34 -35.85
CA ILE A 519 -17.84 -24.44 -34.69
C ILE A 519 -17.24 -23.07 -35.04
N ALA A 520 -17.68 -22.04 -34.34
CA ALA A 520 -17.06 -20.72 -34.35
C ALA A 520 -16.41 -20.47 -32.98
N VAL A 521 -15.14 -20.08 -32.97
CA VAL A 521 -14.32 -19.92 -31.77
C VAL A 521 -13.88 -18.47 -31.64
N LYS A 522 -14.36 -17.77 -30.61
CA LYS A 522 -13.99 -16.38 -30.30
C LYS A 522 -12.78 -16.33 -29.38
N ARG A 523 -11.69 -15.73 -29.85
CA ARG A 523 -10.44 -15.51 -29.08
C ARG A 523 -10.34 -14.06 -28.61
N LEU A 524 -10.24 -13.88 -27.30
CA LEU A 524 -10.17 -12.56 -26.65
C LEU A 524 -8.74 -11.97 -26.68
N LYS A 525 -8.62 -10.64 -26.75
CA LYS A 525 -7.33 -9.93 -26.84
C LYS A 525 -6.65 -9.70 -25.47
N ASN A 526 -7.39 -9.53 -24.38
CA ASN A 526 -6.86 -9.24 -23.03
C ASN A 526 -7.51 -10.14 -21.96
N LEU A 527 -6.69 -10.86 -21.17
CA LEU A 527 -7.15 -11.88 -20.20
C LEU A 527 -7.67 -11.32 -18.86
N LYS A 528 -7.44 -10.05 -18.53
CA LYS A 528 -7.67 -9.53 -17.16
C LYS A 528 -8.97 -8.77 -16.92
N GLN A 529 -9.83 -8.57 -17.92
CA GLN A 529 -11.06 -7.77 -17.76
C GLN A 529 -12.33 -8.42 -18.31
N GLY A 530 -12.23 -9.57 -19.01
CA GLY A 530 -13.34 -10.12 -19.79
C GLY A 530 -14.26 -11.13 -19.10
N GLU A 531 -13.87 -11.76 -17.99
CA GLU A 531 -14.59 -12.96 -17.54
C GLU A 531 -15.83 -12.68 -16.67
N LYS A 532 -15.87 -11.56 -15.92
CA LYS A 532 -16.98 -11.24 -15.01
C LYS A 532 -18.03 -10.26 -15.58
N GLN A 533 -17.69 -9.42 -16.56
CA GLN A 533 -18.65 -8.49 -17.18
C GLN A 533 -19.34 -9.08 -18.44
N PHE A 534 -18.72 -10.04 -19.12
CA PHE A 534 -19.21 -10.53 -20.42
C PHE A 534 -20.45 -11.44 -20.35
N ARG A 535 -20.63 -12.23 -19.28
CA ARG A 535 -21.75 -13.19 -19.19
C ARG A 535 -23.09 -12.52 -18.87
N ALA A 536 -23.07 -11.37 -18.20
CA ALA A 536 -24.26 -10.57 -17.90
C ALA A 536 -24.81 -9.89 -19.15
N GLU A 537 -23.91 -9.31 -19.96
CA GLU A 537 -24.25 -8.70 -21.25
C GLU A 537 -24.79 -9.74 -22.24
N LEU A 538 -24.26 -10.96 -22.23
CA LEU A 538 -24.72 -12.05 -23.11
C LEU A 538 -26.17 -12.48 -22.83
N LEU A 539 -26.64 -12.45 -21.57
CA LEU A 539 -28.02 -12.81 -21.24
C LEU A 539 -29.03 -11.83 -21.86
N PHE A 540 -28.73 -10.52 -21.86
CA PHE A 540 -29.56 -9.53 -22.54
C PHE A 540 -29.60 -9.75 -24.06
N GLU A 541 -28.47 -10.13 -24.66
CA GLU A 541 -28.41 -10.45 -26.10
C GLU A 541 -29.13 -11.75 -26.44
N ILE A 542 -29.10 -12.76 -25.57
CA ILE A 542 -29.83 -14.03 -25.77
C ILE A 542 -31.34 -13.83 -25.69
N VAL A 543 -31.82 -13.11 -24.67
CA VAL A 543 -33.26 -12.86 -24.52
C VAL A 543 -33.81 -12.04 -25.68
N SER A 544 -33.05 -11.05 -26.15
CA SER A 544 -33.54 -10.11 -27.17
C SER A 544 -33.15 -10.41 -28.61
N GLY A 545 -32.15 -11.26 -28.82
CA GLY A 545 -31.55 -11.50 -30.14
C GLY A 545 -30.84 -10.27 -30.73
N ARG A 546 -30.64 -9.21 -29.93
CA ARG A 546 -30.04 -7.94 -30.36
C ARG A 546 -28.75 -7.66 -29.61
N ARG A 547 -27.88 -6.83 -30.20
CA ARG A 547 -26.68 -6.37 -29.50
C ARG A 547 -27.05 -5.27 -28.51
N ASN A 548 -26.42 -5.25 -27.34
CA ASN A 548 -26.74 -4.29 -26.27
C ASN A 548 -26.53 -2.80 -26.65
N MET A 549 -25.86 -2.52 -27.78
CA MET A 549 -25.49 -1.18 -28.26
C MET A 549 -25.93 -0.94 -29.71
N GLU A 550 -26.96 -1.66 -30.17
CA GLU A 550 -27.54 -1.46 -31.50
C GLU A 550 -28.46 -0.23 -31.47
N LEU A 551 -27.92 0.92 -31.85
CA LEU A 551 -28.62 2.20 -31.99
C LEU A 551 -29.76 2.06 -33.01
N LEU A 552 -31.00 2.11 -32.53
CA LEU A 552 -32.13 2.60 -33.32
C LEU A 552 -32.21 4.12 -33.13
N ASP A 553 -32.95 4.81 -34.00
CA ASP A 553 -33.05 6.27 -34.15
C ASP A 553 -33.54 7.08 -32.91
N ASP A 554 -33.38 6.54 -31.70
CA ASP A 554 -33.53 7.24 -30.43
C ASP A 554 -32.63 6.54 -29.38
N ASP A 555 -31.59 7.23 -28.91
CA ASP A 555 -30.48 6.74 -28.06
C ASP A 555 -30.93 6.03 -26.75
N ASP A 556 -31.31 4.75 -26.80
CA ASP A 556 -31.62 3.95 -25.61
C ASP A 556 -30.70 2.71 -25.49
N TYR A 557 -29.93 2.63 -24.41
CA TYR A 557 -29.10 1.47 -24.07
C TYR A 557 -30.00 0.31 -23.58
N PHE A 558 -29.97 -0.83 -24.28
CA PHE A 558 -30.95 -1.92 -24.09
C PHE A 558 -31.05 -2.45 -22.64
N PRO A 559 -29.94 -2.63 -21.90
CA PRO A 559 -30.02 -3.00 -20.49
C PRO A 559 -30.74 -1.98 -19.59
N ALA A 560 -30.72 -0.68 -19.93
CA ALA A 560 -31.45 0.35 -19.20
C ALA A 560 -32.97 0.20 -19.38
N LEU A 561 -33.43 -0.11 -20.60
CA LEU A 561 -34.84 -0.37 -20.91
C LEU A 561 -35.39 -1.59 -20.15
N VAL A 562 -34.61 -2.68 -20.10
CA VAL A 562 -35.01 -3.90 -19.37
C VAL A 562 -35.06 -3.64 -17.86
N ALA A 563 -34.06 -2.96 -17.30
CA ALA A 563 -34.03 -2.61 -15.88
C ALA A 563 -35.19 -1.66 -15.49
N GLU A 564 -35.54 -0.70 -16.35
CA GLU A 564 -36.65 0.23 -16.11
C GLU A 564 -37.99 -0.51 -16.07
N LYS A 565 -38.24 -1.40 -17.02
CA LYS A 565 -39.50 -2.16 -17.10
C LYS A 565 -39.64 -3.19 -15.98
N LEU A 566 -38.54 -3.86 -15.60
CA LEU A 566 -38.53 -4.75 -14.42
C LEU A 566 -38.93 -4.02 -13.13
N SER A 567 -38.59 -2.73 -12.98
CA SER A 567 -38.98 -1.94 -11.81
C SER A 567 -40.44 -1.45 -11.82
N LYS A 568 -41.12 -1.48 -12.97
CA LYS A 568 -42.49 -0.95 -13.18
C LYS A 568 -43.58 -2.03 -13.28
N GLY A 569 -43.23 -3.32 -13.31
CA GLY A 569 -44.17 -4.46 -13.30
C GLY A 569 -43.77 -5.58 -14.26
N GLU A 570 -44.09 -6.83 -13.90
CA GLU A 570 -43.45 -8.04 -14.43
C GLU A 570 -43.92 -8.50 -15.83
N GLU A 571 -45.08 -8.03 -16.30
CA GLU A 571 -45.67 -8.50 -17.58
C GLU A 571 -45.09 -7.83 -18.84
N ALA A 572 -44.26 -6.79 -18.70
CA ALA A 572 -43.77 -6.00 -19.84
C ALA A 572 -42.47 -6.51 -20.47
N VAL A 573 -41.86 -7.59 -19.96
CA VAL A 573 -40.53 -8.04 -20.42
C VAL A 573 -40.61 -8.87 -21.71
N MET A 574 -41.76 -9.50 -21.99
CA MET A 574 -41.97 -10.30 -23.21
C MET A 574 -41.86 -9.50 -24.51
N GLN A 575 -42.05 -8.17 -24.46
CA GLN A 575 -41.86 -7.28 -25.62
C GLN A 575 -40.39 -7.25 -26.09
N PHE A 576 -39.47 -7.66 -25.23
CA PHE A 576 -38.04 -7.68 -25.51
C PHE A 576 -37.54 -9.04 -25.99
N LEU A 577 -38.42 -10.04 -26.14
CA LEU A 577 -38.06 -11.35 -26.66
C LEU A 577 -37.58 -11.26 -28.12
N ASP A 578 -36.60 -12.07 -28.50
CA ASP A 578 -36.14 -12.17 -29.88
C ASP A 578 -37.32 -12.42 -30.82
N LYS A 579 -37.48 -11.54 -31.82
CA LYS A 579 -38.53 -11.63 -32.84
C LYS A 579 -38.50 -12.96 -33.59
N LYS A 580 -37.33 -13.62 -33.67
CA LYS A 580 -37.18 -14.94 -34.29
C LYS A 580 -37.85 -16.07 -33.51
N LEU A 581 -38.09 -15.89 -32.21
CA LEU A 581 -38.81 -16.85 -31.37
C LEU A 581 -40.33 -16.75 -31.54
N GLN A 582 -40.84 -15.73 -32.26
CA GLN A 582 -42.27 -15.55 -32.58
C GLN A 582 -43.22 -15.62 -31.37
N GLY A 583 -42.71 -15.35 -30.15
CA GLY A 583 -43.47 -15.44 -28.91
C GLY A 583 -43.44 -16.82 -28.22
N GLU A 584 -42.77 -17.82 -28.79
CA GLU A 584 -42.61 -19.15 -28.20
C GLU A 584 -41.48 -19.18 -27.14
N ALA A 585 -41.77 -18.64 -25.96
CA ALA A 585 -40.91 -18.77 -24.78
C ALA A 585 -41.73 -18.78 -23.49
N ASP A 586 -41.28 -19.52 -22.48
CA ASP A 586 -41.91 -19.51 -21.15
C ASP A 586 -41.68 -18.14 -20.49
N PRO A 587 -42.75 -17.38 -20.18
CA PRO A 587 -42.64 -16.05 -19.56
C PRO A 587 -41.87 -16.06 -18.23
N SER A 588 -41.96 -17.15 -17.47
CA SER A 588 -41.28 -17.29 -16.18
C SER A 588 -39.76 -17.41 -16.35
N GLU A 589 -39.30 -18.09 -17.42
CA GLU A 589 -37.89 -18.24 -17.73
C GLU A 589 -37.29 -16.94 -18.28
N VAL A 590 -38.06 -16.23 -19.11
CA VAL A 590 -37.66 -14.91 -19.66
C VAL A 590 -37.52 -13.89 -18.53
N LEU A 591 -38.51 -13.82 -17.64
CA LEU A 591 -38.47 -12.92 -16.48
C LEU A 591 -37.28 -13.24 -15.56
N ARG A 592 -37.03 -14.52 -15.31
CA ARG A 592 -35.90 -15.01 -14.50
C ARG A 592 -34.56 -14.65 -15.13
N ALA A 593 -34.40 -14.87 -16.43
CA ALA A 593 -33.18 -14.50 -17.16
C ALA A 593 -32.90 -13.00 -17.10
N CYS A 594 -33.94 -12.15 -17.24
CA CYS A 594 -33.79 -10.70 -17.15
C CYS A 594 -33.43 -10.22 -15.73
N ARG A 595 -34.03 -10.79 -14.68
CA ARG A 595 -33.64 -10.48 -13.28
C ARG A 595 -32.20 -10.86 -12.99
N VAL A 596 -31.78 -12.06 -13.41
CA VAL A 596 -30.40 -12.53 -13.24
C VAL A 596 -29.42 -11.60 -13.97
N ALA A 597 -29.74 -11.20 -15.21
CA ALA A 597 -28.92 -10.27 -15.98
C ALA A 597 -28.76 -8.91 -15.27
N CYS A 598 -29.84 -8.36 -14.72
CA CYS A 598 -29.82 -7.10 -13.96
C CYS A 598 -29.07 -7.19 -12.61
N TRP A 599 -29.10 -8.34 -11.92
CA TRP A 599 -28.27 -8.58 -10.73
C TRP A 599 -26.78 -8.65 -11.07
N CYS A 600 -26.43 -9.21 -12.23
CA CYS A 600 -25.03 -9.36 -12.63
C CYS A 600 -24.37 -8.03 -13.03
N ILE A 601 -25.15 -6.99 -13.33
CA ILE A 601 -24.65 -5.66 -13.71
C ILE A 601 -24.73 -4.62 -12.58
N GLN A 602 -25.04 -5.00 -11.34
CA GLN A 602 -25.13 -4.05 -10.21
C GLN A 602 -23.84 -3.25 -10.00
N ASP A 603 -23.93 -1.99 -9.56
CA ASP A 603 -22.76 -1.11 -9.39
C ASP A 603 -21.72 -1.69 -8.41
N ASP A 604 -22.18 -2.15 -7.25
CA ASP A 604 -21.34 -2.76 -6.21
C ASP A 604 -21.06 -4.24 -6.53
N GLU A 605 -19.78 -4.61 -6.63
CA GLU A 605 -19.36 -5.99 -6.87
C GLU A 605 -19.87 -6.96 -5.78
N LYS A 606 -20.02 -6.49 -4.53
CA LYS A 606 -20.50 -7.33 -3.42
C LYS A 606 -21.95 -7.75 -3.56
N ASN A 607 -22.74 -6.99 -4.33
CA ASN A 607 -24.16 -7.27 -4.56
C ASN A 607 -24.39 -8.17 -5.78
N ARG A 608 -23.34 -8.46 -6.56
CA ARG A 608 -23.44 -9.34 -7.73
C ARG A 608 -23.40 -10.81 -7.29
N PRO A 609 -24.32 -11.65 -7.79
CA PRO A 609 -24.35 -13.07 -7.41
C PRO A 609 -23.10 -13.81 -7.93
N SER A 610 -22.67 -14.82 -7.17
CA SER A 610 -21.62 -15.72 -7.64
C SER A 610 -22.10 -16.55 -8.84
N MET A 611 -21.18 -17.02 -9.70
CA MET A 611 -21.56 -17.82 -10.88
C MET A 611 -22.31 -19.12 -10.51
N GLY A 612 -21.99 -19.74 -9.37
CA GLY A 612 -22.73 -20.92 -8.90
C GLY A 612 -24.18 -20.58 -8.58
N LEU A 613 -24.42 -19.41 -7.98
CA LEU A 613 -25.76 -18.92 -7.67
C LEU A 613 -26.52 -18.48 -8.95
N VAL A 614 -25.82 -17.89 -9.92
CA VAL A 614 -26.39 -17.55 -11.24
C VAL A 614 -26.91 -18.79 -11.97
N ILE A 615 -26.16 -19.90 -11.95
CA ILE A 615 -26.59 -21.16 -12.56
C ILE A 615 -27.83 -21.71 -11.85
N GLN A 616 -27.82 -21.72 -10.52
CA GLN A 616 -28.97 -22.15 -9.71
C GLN A 616 -30.23 -21.31 -9.99
N PHE A 617 -30.09 -20.00 -10.20
CA PHE A 617 -31.20 -19.14 -10.61
C PHE A 617 -31.71 -19.49 -12.01
N LEU A 618 -30.83 -19.68 -13.00
CA LEU A 618 -31.25 -19.99 -14.38
C LEU A 618 -31.92 -21.37 -14.49
N GLU A 619 -31.40 -22.36 -13.75
CA GLU A 619 -31.95 -23.72 -13.66
C GLU A 619 -33.26 -23.79 -12.85
N GLY A 620 -33.70 -22.68 -12.23
CA GLY A 620 -34.94 -22.61 -11.45
C GLY A 620 -34.84 -23.31 -10.08
N ILE A 621 -33.63 -23.61 -9.62
CA ILE A 621 -33.36 -24.28 -8.33
C ILE A 621 -33.47 -23.27 -7.17
N ALA A 622 -33.18 -21.99 -7.43
CA ALA A 622 -33.29 -20.91 -6.47
C ALA A 622 -34.11 -19.74 -7.06
N GLU A 623 -34.90 -19.07 -6.22
CA GLU A 623 -35.69 -17.91 -6.62
C GLU A 623 -34.81 -16.64 -6.69
N VAL A 624 -35.09 -15.79 -7.68
CA VAL A 624 -34.39 -14.52 -7.90
C VAL A 624 -35.31 -13.35 -7.59
N GLU A 625 -34.93 -12.55 -6.59
CA GLU A 625 -35.63 -11.32 -6.22
C GLU A 625 -35.49 -10.24 -7.30
N VAL A 626 -36.37 -9.24 -7.27
CA VAL A 626 -36.31 -8.10 -8.19
C VAL A 626 -35.08 -7.25 -7.87
N PRO A 627 -34.13 -7.06 -8.81
CA PRO A 627 -32.93 -6.29 -8.56
C PRO A 627 -33.22 -4.79 -8.43
N PRO A 628 -32.48 -4.05 -7.59
CA PRO A 628 -32.56 -2.59 -7.59
C PRO A 628 -32.05 -2.02 -8.92
N PHE A 629 -32.61 -0.88 -9.34
CA PHE A 629 -32.20 -0.21 -10.58
C PHE A 629 -30.73 0.26 -10.47
N PRO A 630 -29.80 -0.21 -11.34
CA PRO A 630 -28.40 0.19 -11.28
C PRO A 630 -28.22 1.70 -11.52
N ARG A 631 -27.43 2.37 -10.67
CA ARG A 631 -27.27 3.83 -10.70
C ARG A 631 -26.63 4.30 -12.01
N PHE A 632 -25.64 3.57 -12.52
CA PHE A 632 -24.99 3.91 -13.78
C PHE A 632 -25.96 3.89 -14.99
N LEU A 633 -27.07 3.15 -14.91
CA LEU A 633 -28.07 3.09 -16.00
C LEU A 633 -28.99 4.31 -16.06
N ARG A 634 -29.02 5.16 -15.02
CA ARG A 634 -29.89 6.35 -14.98
C ARG A 634 -29.55 7.39 -16.05
N GLY A 635 -28.30 7.45 -16.49
CA GLY A 635 -27.86 8.33 -17.57
C GLY A 635 -28.36 7.92 -18.97
N PHE A 636 -28.99 6.75 -19.09
CA PHE A 636 -29.43 6.17 -20.36
C PHE A 636 -30.95 6.01 -20.47
N THR A 637 -31.72 6.58 -19.52
CA THR A 637 -33.20 6.57 -19.55
C THR A 637 -33.75 7.91 -20.04
N LYS A 638 -34.83 7.88 -20.82
CA LYS A 638 -35.43 9.07 -21.47
C LYS A 638 -35.95 10.16 -20.51
N ASP A 639 -36.21 9.84 -19.25
CA ASP A 639 -36.77 10.78 -18.26
C ASP A 639 -35.78 11.84 -17.73
N THR A 640 -34.51 11.82 -18.16
CA THR A 640 -33.50 12.80 -17.72
C THR A 640 -33.07 13.81 -18.79
N LYS A 641 -33.69 13.82 -19.98
CA LYS A 641 -33.32 14.79 -21.04
C LYS A 641 -33.70 16.25 -20.75
N ASP A 642 -34.36 16.57 -19.62
CA ASP A 642 -34.71 17.97 -19.29
C ASP A 642 -34.12 18.52 -17.98
N HIS A 643 -33.20 17.84 -17.31
CA HIS A 643 -32.43 18.45 -16.21
C HIS A 643 -30.95 18.42 -16.54
N SER A 644 -30.44 19.62 -16.84
CA SER A 644 -29.04 19.99 -16.92
C SER A 644 -28.16 19.14 -15.99
N ILE A 645 -27.14 18.50 -16.57
CA ILE A 645 -26.02 17.95 -15.79
C ILE A 645 -25.21 19.15 -15.29
N VAL A 646 -25.70 19.71 -14.19
CA VAL A 646 -24.92 20.57 -13.30
C VAL A 646 -23.91 19.65 -12.63
N TYR A 647 -22.64 19.84 -12.94
CA TYR A 647 -21.59 19.47 -12.00
C TYR A 647 -21.83 20.28 -10.73
N GLN A 648 -22.34 19.65 -9.68
CA GLN A 648 -22.37 20.27 -8.36
C GLN A 648 -21.48 19.51 -7.38
N GLN A 649 -20.46 20.25 -6.97
CA GLN A 649 -19.59 20.02 -5.84
C GLN A 649 -20.38 19.66 -4.58
N TYR A 650 -19.80 18.76 -3.79
CA TYR A 650 -20.05 18.76 -2.36
C TYR A 650 -19.47 20.05 -1.77
N THR A 651 -20.34 20.91 -1.25
CA THR A 651 -20.00 21.88 -0.20
C THR A 651 -21.05 21.73 0.90
N SER A 652 -20.59 21.26 2.05
CA SER A 652 -21.30 21.30 3.32
C SER A 652 -21.07 22.66 3.97
N GLU A 653 -22.13 23.39 4.30
CA GLU A 653 -22.10 24.36 5.39
C GLU A 653 -23.48 24.56 6.00
N THR A 654 -23.44 24.54 7.33
CA THR A 654 -24.50 24.56 8.34
C THR A 654 -25.04 25.98 8.51
N THR A 655 -26.30 26.17 8.92
CA THR A 655 -26.64 27.00 10.11
C THR A 655 -28.14 27.00 10.45
N LEU A 656 -28.38 26.72 11.73
CA LEU A 656 -29.30 27.40 12.66
C LEU A 656 -30.73 27.76 12.19
N SER A 657 -31.66 26.91 12.63
CA SER A 657 -33.02 27.30 12.96
C SER A 657 -33.04 28.09 14.29
N ASN A 658 -33.61 29.29 14.26
CA ASN A 658 -34.30 29.88 15.41
C ASN A 658 -35.80 29.56 15.28
N SER A 659 -36.29 28.59 16.06
CA SER A 659 -37.62 28.57 16.70
C SER A 659 -37.84 27.24 17.42
#